data_AF-A0A3B4DA89-F1
#
_entry.id   AF-A0A3B4DA89-F1
#
_cell.length_a   1.000
_cell.length_b   1.000
_cell.length_c   1.000
_cell.angle_alpha   90.00
_cell.angle_beta   90.00
_cell.angle_gamma   90.00
#
_symmetry.space_group_name_H-M   'P 1'
#
loop_
_entity.id
_entity.type
_entity.pdbx_description
1 polymer ?
#
loop_
_entity_poly.entity_id
_entity_poly.type
_entity_poly.pdbx_seq_one_letter_code
_entity_poly.pdbx_strand_id
1 'polypeptide(L)'
;MASVQWHARVRKYGAELQRCRLDAVPVDLGDYHPLKPITVTDSRSRRGGRKGSTSSSSSSSSSVAPDPLSSMLEGTDPLSLFAAASASETPTLSHSSSSVELGRKRRENEEEVGADFEPWSAKRGEILARFTTTEKLSINLFMGSDKNKASSPSSAVSEKVRTRLEELDDLEEGSQRELLNLSQQDYVNRIEELNQSLKEAWSSDQKVKALKIVIQCSKLLSDTSVIQFYPSKFVLITDILDTFGRLVYERIWSMCSDPRPIPDSFSVEDVNDTAKETCLNWFFKIASIRELIPRLYVEAAILKCNRFLNKTGIQETLPRLTAMIRGIGDPLVAVYARAYLCRVGMEVAPHLKDSLNKNFFDLLASFRQIHGDTVQNQLVIQRVEIPVYLTLYSPAIHWILQCVAYRAPDVLLTEMMERCKKLGNNALLLNSVMWAFRPEFVAARATDFIGMIKDCDEAGFPKHLLFGSLGRSLACADPPESERLPILNEAWKVITKVRSPQDYINCAEIWVEFTCRHFTKREVNTVLADIIKHMTPDRAFEDAYPQLQSVMKKILTYFHNFSVLFSMEKFLPFLDMFQKDSVRVEVCKSIMEVFIKHQQEPTRDPVILNALLHVCKTMHDSVNALTVEDEKRSLALLINGFIRMVSFGRDFEQQLSFCVEARATFCNLEPVIIQLIHTVNQLAMETRRVMGGSHSRKTAAFVRACAAYSFITIPSLTSIFSRLHLYLLSGQVALANQCLSQADAFLKAAVSVLPEVPRTISVEGKQRSSEAFLLDFINSFLSTLLVVPDHPEQGVLYLVRGLLNMVQDYTWEDNSDAKVRVYISALPLLAAMSQESYLYTIPKVDSNETLYGGDPKFVAEISRLCETLIGQVLDHLKTLGREEGVRRQGSLAFSLFSTLLAHGDLRNNKLNQLAVNLWNLSHKNGHCDTRTSVRTLEHIKQQAQQPELSHLSDMLLRLSLQSRA
;
A
#
# COMPACT_ATOMS: atom_id res chain seq x y z
N MET A 1 -7.88 -26.10 60.19
CA MET A 1 -9.23 -26.06 59.61
C MET A 1 -9.62 -27.50 59.35
N ALA A 2 -10.76 -27.95 59.89
CA ALA A 2 -11.20 -29.35 59.84
C ALA A 2 -11.45 -29.82 58.41
N SER A 3 -11.36 -31.13 58.16
CA SER A 3 -11.76 -31.79 56.92
C SER A 3 -13.18 -31.39 56.53
N VAL A 4 -13.31 -30.60 55.46
CA VAL A 4 -14.59 -30.17 54.91
C VAL A 4 -15.12 -31.32 54.07
N GLN A 5 -16.38 -31.71 54.23
CA GLN A 5 -17.00 -32.74 53.40
C GLN A 5 -17.74 -32.10 52.23
N TRP A 6 -17.32 -32.39 50.99
CA TRP A 6 -17.95 -31.84 49.79
C TRP A 6 -19.30 -32.51 49.51
N HIS A 7 -20.33 -31.68 49.32
CA HIS A 7 -21.66 -32.09 48.89
C HIS A 7 -22.03 -31.20 47.71
N ALA A 8 -22.22 -31.80 46.55
CA ALA A 8 -22.64 -31.07 45.35
C ALA A 8 -24.13 -30.72 45.44
N ARG A 9 -24.50 -29.51 45.02
CA ARG A 9 -25.90 -29.10 44.92
C ARG A 9 -26.55 -29.80 43.73
N VAL A 10 -27.66 -30.49 43.94
CA VAL A 10 -28.48 -31.03 42.85
C VAL A 10 -29.13 -29.87 42.10
N ARG A 11 -28.99 -29.84 40.77
CA ARG A 11 -29.55 -28.82 39.88
C ARG A 11 -30.43 -29.46 38.83
N LYS A 12 -31.66 -28.96 38.70
CA LYS A 12 -32.59 -29.37 37.64
C LYS A 12 -32.38 -28.46 36.42
N TYR A 13 -31.37 -28.75 35.61
CA TYR A 13 -31.00 -27.90 34.46
C TYR A 13 -32.16 -27.63 33.50
N GLY A 14 -33.06 -28.61 33.29
CA GLY A 14 -34.25 -28.41 32.46
C GLY A 14 -35.23 -27.36 33.02
N ALA A 15 -35.44 -27.36 34.34
CA ALA A 15 -36.30 -26.38 35.02
C ALA A 15 -35.63 -24.99 35.10
N GLU A 16 -34.31 -24.95 35.33
CA GLU A 16 -33.53 -23.71 35.30
C GLU A 16 -33.55 -23.08 33.89
N LEU A 17 -33.38 -23.88 32.83
CA LEU A 17 -33.45 -23.42 31.44
C LEU A 17 -34.84 -22.86 31.10
N GLN A 18 -35.91 -23.51 31.54
CA GLN A 18 -37.28 -23.03 31.34
C GLN A 18 -37.56 -21.73 32.09
N ARG A 19 -36.99 -21.56 33.30
CA ARG A 19 -37.16 -20.37 34.13
C ARG A 19 -36.34 -19.17 33.65
N CYS A 20 -35.17 -19.43 33.07
CA CYS A 20 -34.27 -18.41 32.52
C CYS A 20 -34.51 -18.14 31.03
N ARG A 21 -35.36 -18.93 30.36
CA ARG A 21 -35.83 -18.63 29.01
C ARG A 21 -36.64 -17.34 29.05
N LEU A 22 -36.18 -16.34 28.31
CA LEU A 22 -37.02 -15.22 27.92
C LEU A 22 -38.15 -15.75 27.03
N ASP A 23 -39.35 -15.18 27.15
CA ASP A 23 -40.47 -15.55 26.28
C ASP A 23 -40.06 -15.39 24.82
N ALA A 24 -40.11 -16.50 24.08
CA ALA A 24 -39.84 -16.51 22.66
C ALA A 24 -41.01 -15.83 21.94
N VAL A 25 -40.88 -14.54 21.65
CA VAL A 25 -41.84 -13.84 20.79
C VAL A 25 -41.62 -14.32 19.35
N PRO A 26 -42.60 -14.95 18.69
CA PRO A 26 -42.50 -15.26 17.28
C PRO A 26 -42.39 -13.93 16.52
N VAL A 27 -41.32 -13.78 15.74
CA VAL A 27 -41.19 -12.64 14.82
C VAL A 27 -41.98 -12.99 13.57
N ASP A 28 -43.09 -12.30 13.35
CA ASP A 28 -43.87 -12.45 12.12
C ASP A 28 -43.03 -12.00 10.90
N LEU A 29 -43.28 -12.62 9.75
CA LEU A 29 -42.64 -12.30 8.47
C LEU A 29 -42.97 -10.85 8.05
N GLY A 30 -42.18 -9.90 8.52
CA GLY A 30 -42.37 -8.47 8.26
C GLY A 30 -41.75 -7.57 9.33
N ASP A 31 -41.60 -8.07 10.55
CA ASP A 31 -41.06 -7.27 11.66
C ASP A 31 -39.53 -7.13 11.61
N TYR A 32 -39.06 -5.95 12.00
CA TYR A 32 -37.67 -5.55 11.97
C TYR A 32 -36.89 -6.30 13.07
N HIS A 33 -36.04 -7.25 12.65
CA HIS A 33 -35.14 -7.95 13.56
C HIS A 33 -33.95 -7.04 13.90
N PRO A 34 -33.59 -6.82 15.18
CA PRO A 34 -32.49 -5.93 15.58
C PRO A 34 -31.09 -6.37 15.11
N LEU A 35 -30.98 -7.54 14.47
CA LEU A 35 -29.77 -8.06 13.84
C LEU A 35 -29.88 -8.20 12.30
N LYS A 36 -30.93 -7.66 11.68
CA LYS A 36 -30.94 -7.53 10.20
C LYS A 36 -29.94 -6.45 9.81
N PRO A 37 -28.93 -6.75 8.96
CA PRO A 37 -28.05 -5.73 8.44
C PRO A 37 -28.88 -4.75 7.59
N ILE A 38 -28.79 -3.47 7.89
CA ILE A 38 -29.46 -2.39 7.17
C ILE A 38 -28.96 -2.43 5.72
N THR A 39 -29.77 -2.98 4.82
CA THR A 39 -29.53 -3.00 3.39
C THR A 39 -30.35 -1.87 2.79
N VAL A 40 -29.68 -0.74 2.52
CA VAL A 40 -30.26 0.40 1.81
C VAL A 40 -30.49 -0.03 0.35
N THR A 41 -31.72 -0.38 0.00
CA THR A 41 -32.13 -0.57 -1.39
C THR A 41 -32.82 0.72 -1.86
N ASP A 42 -32.10 1.42 -2.74
CA ASP A 42 -32.52 2.68 -3.35
C ASP A 42 -33.66 2.41 -4.35
N SER A 43 -34.90 2.68 -3.96
CA SER A 43 -36.07 2.50 -4.81
C SER A 43 -36.45 3.83 -5.48
N ARG A 44 -36.04 3.96 -6.75
CA ARG A 44 -36.53 4.99 -7.67
C ARG A 44 -38.06 4.90 -7.79
N SER A 45 -38.76 5.89 -7.25
CA SER A 45 -40.20 6.09 -7.47
C SER A 45 -40.48 7.45 -8.11
N ARG A 46 -41.28 7.39 -9.17
CA ARG A 46 -41.65 8.48 -10.10
C ARG A 46 -42.60 9.50 -9.47
N ARG A 47 -42.48 10.72 -9.97
CA ARG A 47 -43.27 11.95 -9.72
C ARG A 47 -44.79 11.81 -9.87
N GLY A 48 -45.49 12.61 -9.05
CA GLY A 48 -46.81 13.21 -9.31
C GLY A 48 -47.72 13.14 -8.08
N GLY A 49 -48.35 14.19 -7.54
CA GLY A 49 -48.44 15.61 -7.86
C GLY A 49 -49.43 16.26 -6.86
N ARG A 50 -49.06 17.42 -6.33
CA ARG A 50 -49.87 18.56 -5.85
C ARG A 50 -51.19 18.33 -5.06
N LYS A 51 -51.19 18.86 -3.83
CA LYS A 51 -52.07 19.91 -3.24
C LYS A 51 -51.44 20.22 -1.86
N GLY A 52 -51.10 21.43 -1.41
CA GLY A 52 -51.58 22.77 -1.68
C GLY A 52 -51.95 23.39 -0.32
N SER A 53 -51.02 24.18 0.25
CA SER A 53 -51.19 25.38 1.13
C SER A 53 -52.22 25.30 2.28
N THR A 54 -51.91 25.65 3.53
CA THR A 54 -51.44 26.98 3.99
C THR A 54 -50.86 26.94 5.42
N SER A 55 -49.90 27.85 5.62
CA SER A 55 -49.28 28.40 6.83
C SER A 55 -50.08 28.48 8.14
N SER A 56 -49.42 28.26 9.29
CA SER A 56 -48.98 29.38 10.18
C SER A 56 -48.27 28.90 11.47
N SER A 57 -47.07 29.45 11.67
CA SER A 57 -46.43 29.97 12.91
C SER A 57 -46.19 29.12 14.18
N SER A 58 -44.92 29.24 14.61
CA SER A 58 -44.38 29.44 15.98
C SER A 58 -44.16 28.25 16.93
N SER A 59 -42.87 27.98 17.14
CA SER A 59 -42.16 27.76 18.41
C SER A 59 -42.65 26.69 19.39
N SER A 60 -41.89 25.61 19.50
CA SER A 60 -41.35 25.10 20.78
C SER A 60 -40.38 23.94 20.51
N SER A 61 -39.09 24.22 20.72
CA SER A 61 -38.02 23.23 20.76
C SER A 61 -37.73 22.89 22.23
N SER A 62 -38.16 21.71 22.66
CA SER A 62 -37.68 20.98 23.85
C SER A 62 -38.32 19.59 23.78
N SER A 63 -37.69 18.45 24.03
CA SER A 63 -36.36 18.11 24.50
C SER A 63 -36.34 16.58 24.56
N VAL A 64 -35.40 15.90 23.89
CA VAL A 64 -34.96 14.56 24.30
C VAL A 64 -33.43 14.55 24.18
N ALA A 65 -32.81 14.16 25.29
CA ALA A 65 -31.40 14.32 25.60
C ALA A 65 -30.46 13.49 24.69
N PRO A 66 -29.23 13.97 24.43
CA PRO A 66 -28.20 13.20 23.74
C PRO A 66 -27.54 12.17 24.67
N ASP A 67 -27.27 11.00 24.10
CA ASP A 67 -26.60 9.83 24.68
C ASP A 67 -25.14 10.13 25.07
N PRO A 68 -24.70 9.90 26.33
CA PRO A 68 -23.40 10.35 26.83
C PRO A 68 -22.20 9.45 26.48
N LEU A 69 -22.32 8.53 25.51
CA LEU A 69 -21.25 7.59 25.16
C LEU A 69 -20.71 7.73 23.73
N SER A 70 -21.31 8.56 22.88
CA SER A 70 -20.81 8.79 21.51
C SER A 70 -19.76 9.90 21.40
N SER A 71 -19.59 10.75 22.42
CA SER A 71 -18.63 11.87 22.40
C SER A 71 -17.28 11.57 23.06
N MET A 72 -16.98 10.31 23.39
CA MET A 72 -15.68 9.90 23.99
C MET A 72 -14.82 9.01 23.09
N LEU A 73 -15.25 8.74 21.85
CA LEU A 73 -14.51 7.90 20.90
C LEU A 73 -13.93 8.65 19.69
N GLU A 74 -14.11 9.97 19.60
CA GLU A 74 -13.33 10.85 18.72
C GLU A 74 -12.24 11.57 19.52
N GLY A 75 -11.36 10.77 20.14
CA GLY A 75 -10.13 11.24 20.74
C GLY A 75 -8.96 10.93 19.81
N THR A 76 -8.66 11.85 18.89
CA THR A 76 -7.40 11.84 18.13
C THR A 76 -6.20 11.87 19.08
N ASP A 77 -5.29 10.91 18.92
CA ASP A 77 -4.04 10.78 19.67
C ASP A 77 -3.11 12.02 19.46
N PRO A 78 -2.66 12.70 20.53
CA PRO A 78 -1.79 13.88 20.46
C PRO A 78 -0.38 13.63 19.89
N LEU A 79 0.07 12.38 19.71
CA LEU A 79 1.32 12.06 19.00
C LEU A 79 1.17 12.09 17.48
N SER A 80 -0.04 11.82 16.97
CA SER A 80 -0.34 11.83 15.53
C SER A 80 -0.34 13.25 14.93
N LEU A 81 -0.65 14.27 15.76
CA LEU A 81 -0.57 15.68 15.38
C LEU A 81 0.88 16.20 15.32
N PHE A 82 1.79 15.65 16.12
CA PHE A 82 3.21 16.04 16.09
C PHE A 82 3.95 15.42 14.88
N ALA A 83 3.58 14.20 14.49
CA ALA A 83 4.11 13.55 13.29
C ALA A 83 3.63 14.22 11.99
N ALA A 84 2.40 14.74 11.96
CA ALA A 84 1.86 15.46 10.80
C ALA A 84 2.47 16.85 10.59
N ALA A 85 2.99 17.49 11.65
CA ALA A 85 3.64 18.81 11.55
C ALA A 85 5.13 18.74 11.15
N SER A 86 5.75 17.56 11.14
CA SER A 86 7.18 17.36 10.84
C SER A 86 7.45 16.66 9.50
N ALA A 87 6.42 16.38 8.70
CA ALA A 87 6.53 15.72 7.39
C ALA A 87 6.32 16.66 6.19
N SER A 88 6.56 17.96 6.34
CA SER A 88 6.47 18.95 5.26
C SER A 88 7.81 19.20 4.56
N GLU A 89 8.56 18.17 4.20
CA GLU A 89 9.64 18.25 3.21
C GLU A 89 9.78 16.90 2.49
N THR A 90 9.18 16.77 1.29
CA THR A 90 9.63 16.00 0.09
C THR A 90 8.44 15.63 -0.80
N PRO A 91 8.53 15.78 -2.15
CA PRO A 91 7.41 15.51 -3.04
C PRO A 91 7.44 14.05 -3.55
N THR A 92 6.31 13.34 -3.43
CA THR A 92 6.06 12.12 -4.21
C THR A 92 4.71 12.25 -4.93
N LEU A 93 4.77 12.06 -6.25
CA LEU A 93 3.64 12.08 -7.18
C LEU A 93 2.81 10.79 -7.05
N SER A 94 1.48 10.91 -6.98
CA SER A 94 0.57 9.89 -7.53
C SER A 94 -0.83 10.44 -7.78
N HIS A 95 -1.29 10.26 -9.02
CA HIS A 95 -2.66 10.45 -9.48
C HIS A 95 -3.53 9.27 -9.00
N SER A 96 -4.78 9.53 -8.59
CA SER A 96 -5.94 8.80 -9.11
C SER A 96 -7.26 9.53 -8.79
N SER A 97 -8.13 9.49 -9.79
CA SER A 97 -9.40 10.18 -9.95
C SER A 97 -10.56 9.52 -9.20
N SER A 98 -11.42 10.32 -8.55
CA SER A 98 -12.87 10.07 -8.54
C SER A 98 -13.64 11.38 -8.36
N SER A 99 -14.23 11.84 -9.47
CA SER A 99 -15.07 13.03 -9.53
C SER A 99 -16.51 12.67 -9.17
N VAL A 100 -17.01 13.24 -8.08
CA VAL A 100 -18.45 13.43 -7.85
C VAL A 100 -18.67 14.93 -7.79
N GLU A 101 -19.08 15.52 -8.92
CA GLU A 101 -19.42 16.94 -9.01
C GLU A 101 -20.78 17.22 -8.33
N LEU A 102 -20.75 18.00 -7.26
CA LEU A 102 -21.88 18.80 -6.80
C LEU A 102 -21.61 20.26 -7.17
N GLY A 103 -22.53 20.82 -7.95
CA GLY A 103 -22.34 22.04 -8.73
C GLY A 103 -21.95 23.27 -7.93
N ARG A 104 -20.92 23.95 -8.43
CA ARG A 104 -20.72 25.39 -8.26
C ARG A 104 -20.16 25.92 -9.58
N LYS A 105 -20.93 26.77 -10.27
CA LYS A 105 -20.48 27.51 -11.46
C LYS A 105 -19.17 28.23 -11.13
N ARG A 106 -18.03 27.65 -11.51
CA ARG A 106 -16.72 28.29 -11.51
C ARG A 106 -16.53 28.79 -12.94
N ARG A 107 -16.56 30.11 -13.16
CA ARG A 107 -15.93 30.68 -14.33
C ARG A 107 -14.44 30.39 -14.15
N GLU A 108 -13.88 29.48 -14.94
CA GLU A 108 -12.44 29.30 -15.00
C GLU A 108 -11.84 30.63 -15.47
N ASN A 109 -10.88 31.16 -14.71
CA ASN A 109 -10.00 32.21 -15.21
C ASN A 109 -9.15 31.56 -16.31
N GLU A 110 -9.44 31.83 -17.59
CA GLU A 110 -8.67 31.34 -18.75
C GLU A 110 -7.22 31.90 -18.80
N GLU A 111 -6.82 32.72 -17.83
CA GLU A 111 -5.53 33.40 -17.77
C GLU A 111 -4.41 32.58 -17.10
N GLU A 112 -4.73 31.52 -16.34
CA GLU A 112 -3.73 30.72 -15.61
C GLU A 112 -3.63 29.28 -16.13
N VAL A 113 -2.40 28.76 -16.15
CA VAL A 113 -2.10 27.37 -16.51
C VAL A 113 -2.60 26.44 -15.41
N GLY A 114 -3.44 25.47 -15.76
CA GLY A 114 -4.03 24.54 -14.79
C GLY A 114 -3.01 23.54 -14.20
N ALA A 115 -3.41 22.85 -13.12
CA ALA A 115 -2.62 21.80 -12.48
C ALA A 115 -2.40 20.55 -13.36
N ASP A 116 -3.07 20.47 -14.50
CA ASP A 116 -2.95 19.43 -15.52
C ASP A 116 -1.74 19.63 -16.46
N PHE A 117 -1.04 20.77 -16.37
CA PHE A 117 0.16 21.04 -17.14
C PHE A 117 1.44 20.67 -16.37
N GLU A 118 2.24 19.75 -16.91
CA GLU A 118 3.52 19.37 -16.31
C GLU A 118 4.55 20.53 -16.37
N PRO A 119 5.10 20.99 -15.25
CA PRO A 119 6.04 22.10 -15.23
C PRO A 119 7.43 21.70 -15.72
N TRP A 120 8.19 22.66 -16.27
CA TRP A 120 9.55 22.44 -16.77
C TRP A 120 10.52 21.91 -15.68
N SER A 121 10.28 22.28 -14.42
CA SER A 121 11.07 21.81 -13.28
C SER A 121 11.02 20.29 -13.09
N ALA A 122 9.92 19.62 -13.47
CA ALA A 122 9.83 18.16 -13.42
C ALA A 122 10.80 17.49 -14.41
N LYS A 123 11.01 18.12 -15.58
CA LYS A 123 11.89 17.61 -16.65
C LYS A 123 13.38 17.86 -16.41
N ARG A 124 13.72 18.80 -15.51
CA ARG A 124 15.10 19.16 -15.16
C ARG A 124 15.92 17.94 -14.71
N GLY A 125 15.37 17.14 -13.79
CA GLY A 125 16.08 15.98 -13.24
C GLY A 125 16.41 14.92 -14.29
N GLU A 126 15.44 14.62 -15.16
CA GLU A 126 15.62 13.65 -16.25
C GLU A 126 16.69 14.12 -17.26
N ILE A 127 16.65 15.40 -17.66
CA ILE A 127 17.63 15.96 -18.62
C ILE A 127 19.05 15.87 -18.06
N LEU A 128 19.24 16.29 -16.80
CA LEU A 128 20.57 16.28 -16.17
C LEU A 128 21.12 14.86 -15.97
N ALA A 129 20.26 13.87 -15.71
CA ALA A 129 20.67 12.48 -15.56
C ALA A 129 20.96 11.80 -16.91
N ARG A 130 20.25 12.19 -17.97
CA ARG A 130 20.33 11.55 -19.30
C ARG A 130 21.45 12.10 -20.17
N PHE A 131 21.69 13.42 -20.14
CA PHE A 131 22.65 14.10 -21.02
C PHE A 131 23.92 14.45 -20.23
N THR A 132 24.68 13.40 -19.91
CA THR A 132 25.96 13.49 -19.20
C THR A 132 27.14 13.41 -20.19
N THR A 133 28.33 13.80 -19.75
CA THR A 133 29.53 13.71 -20.59
C THR A 133 30.79 13.40 -19.78
N THR A 134 31.68 12.61 -20.37
CA THR A 134 33.05 12.39 -19.88
C THR A 134 34.07 13.31 -20.56
N GLU A 135 33.64 14.10 -21.55
CA GLU A 135 34.50 15.05 -22.25
C GLU A 135 34.79 16.29 -21.40
N LYS A 136 35.96 16.87 -21.63
CA LYS A 136 36.47 18.04 -20.91
C LYS A 136 35.74 19.31 -21.38
N LEU A 137 35.03 19.97 -20.47
CA LEU A 137 34.25 21.17 -20.75
C LEU A 137 35.09 22.44 -20.57
N SER A 138 34.71 23.52 -21.24
CA SER A 138 35.35 24.83 -21.10
C SER A 138 34.34 25.93 -20.83
N ILE A 139 34.73 26.93 -20.04
CA ILE A 139 33.97 28.15 -19.82
C ILE A 139 34.86 29.34 -20.20
N ASN A 140 34.48 30.02 -21.28
CA ASN A 140 35.16 31.23 -21.75
C ASN A 140 34.37 32.48 -21.32
N LEU A 141 34.72 33.03 -20.15
CA LEU A 141 34.16 34.27 -19.62
C LEU A 141 35.06 35.45 -20.03
N PHE A 142 34.79 36.07 -21.17
CA PHE A 142 35.49 37.30 -21.57
C PHE A 142 34.92 38.50 -20.80
N MET A 143 35.67 39.04 -19.84
CA MET A 143 35.47 40.38 -19.29
C MET A 143 36.61 41.28 -19.80
N GLY A 144 36.34 42.05 -20.85
CA GLY A 144 37.31 42.98 -21.44
C GLY A 144 36.74 43.63 -22.68
N SER A 145 36.95 44.94 -22.83
CA SER A 145 36.41 45.76 -23.92
C SER A 145 37.04 45.43 -25.28
N ASP A 146 36.25 45.61 -26.36
CA ASP A 146 36.66 45.48 -27.76
C ASP A 146 37.99 46.23 -28.04
N LYS A 147 39.08 45.51 -28.27
CA LYS A 147 40.26 46.05 -28.99
C LYS A 147 40.39 45.40 -30.36
N ASN A 148 39.53 45.85 -31.28
CA ASN A 148 39.82 45.80 -32.72
C ASN A 148 39.82 47.23 -33.26
N LYS A 149 40.95 47.92 -33.12
CA LYS A 149 41.35 48.99 -34.06
C LYS A 149 42.83 49.29 -33.96
N ALA A 150 43.45 49.33 -35.14
CA ALA A 150 44.85 49.60 -35.39
C ALA A 150 45.31 50.97 -34.87
N SER A 151 46.62 51.01 -34.61
CA SER A 151 47.45 52.13 -34.16
C SER A 151 47.25 53.48 -34.85
N SER A 152 47.24 54.56 -34.07
CA SER A 152 47.79 55.87 -34.44
C SER A 152 48.18 56.70 -33.20
N PRO A 153 49.29 57.45 -33.18
CA PRO A 153 49.83 58.08 -31.97
C PRO A 153 49.47 59.57 -31.85
N SER A 154 49.00 60.02 -30.68
CA SER A 154 49.36 61.30 -30.02
C SER A 154 48.28 61.76 -29.01
N SER A 155 48.61 61.87 -27.73
CA SER A 155 48.66 63.16 -26.99
C SER A 155 48.90 62.86 -25.50
N ALA A 156 49.68 63.73 -24.85
CA ALA A 156 50.20 63.56 -23.51
C ALA A 156 49.08 63.57 -22.45
N VAL A 157 48.84 62.43 -21.82
CA VAL A 157 48.07 62.31 -20.57
C VAL A 157 49.08 62.02 -19.46
N SER A 158 49.03 62.83 -18.41
CA SER A 158 49.95 62.80 -17.27
C SER A 158 50.09 61.40 -16.66
N GLU A 159 51.32 61.02 -16.34
CA GLU A 159 51.74 59.72 -15.81
C GLU A 159 50.92 59.29 -14.59
N LYS A 160 50.41 60.23 -13.78
CA LYS A 160 49.50 59.98 -12.63
C LYS A 160 48.08 59.57 -13.01
N VAL A 161 47.58 59.99 -14.17
CA VAL A 161 46.28 59.55 -14.71
C VAL A 161 46.46 58.17 -15.35
N ARG A 162 47.62 57.92 -15.95
CA ARG A 162 48.00 56.59 -16.44
C ARG A 162 48.15 55.58 -15.30
N THR A 163 48.81 55.92 -14.19
CA THR A 163 48.87 55.03 -13.00
C THR A 163 47.49 54.84 -12.37
N ARG A 164 46.58 55.83 -12.40
CA ARG A 164 45.21 55.63 -11.92
C ARG A 164 44.31 54.85 -12.87
N LEU A 165 44.56 54.88 -14.18
CA LEU A 165 43.88 54.05 -15.17
C LEU A 165 44.46 52.62 -15.21
N GLU A 166 45.77 52.47 -15.03
CA GLU A 166 46.46 51.18 -14.86
C GLU A 166 46.08 50.57 -13.50
N GLU A 167 45.93 51.34 -12.41
CA GLU A 167 45.39 50.83 -11.13
C GLU A 167 43.88 50.52 -11.19
N LEU A 168 43.12 51.12 -12.11
CA LEU A 168 41.72 50.75 -12.36
C LEU A 168 41.58 49.55 -13.31
N ASP A 169 42.51 49.37 -14.27
CA ASP A 169 42.64 48.14 -15.08
C ASP A 169 43.14 46.97 -14.21
N ASP A 170 44.10 47.20 -13.30
CA ASP A 170 44.66 46.19 -12.38
C ASP A 170 43.64 45.74 -11.31
N LEU A 171 42.66 46.59 -10.97
CA LEU A 171 41.54 46.22 -10.08
C LEU A 171 40.39 45.49 -10.82
N GLU A 172 40.30 45.57 -12.16
CA GLU A 172 39.36 44.79 -12.98
C GLU A 172 39.97 43.49 -13.56
N GLU A 173 41.31 43.36 -13.63
CA GLU A 173 42.05 42.19 -14.15
C GLU A 173 42.04 40.93 -13.26
N GLY A 174 41.09 40.82 -12.33
CA GLY A 174 40.95 39.62 -11.47
C GLY A 174 40.21 38.42 -12.10
N SER A 175 39.70 38.49 -13.33
CA SER A 175 38.78 37.45 -13.83
C SER A 175 38.76 37.18 -15.33
N GLN A 176 39.90 37.30 -16.02
CA GLN A 176 40.09 36.58 -17.28
C GLN A 176 40.63 35.17 -16.96
N ARG A 177 39.74 34.25 -16.58
CA ARG A 177 40.06 32.82 -16.52
C ARG A 177 39.27 32.10 -17.61
N GLU A 178 39.94 31.81 -18.72
CA GLU A 178 39.53 30.69 -19.58
C GLU A 178 39.68 29.41 -18.75
N LEU A 179 38.57 28.93 -18.22
CA LEU A 179 38.53 27.69 -17.46
C LEU A 179 38.39 26.56 -18.47
N LEU A 180 39.53 26.00 -18.85
CA LEU A 180 39.61 24.84 -19.74
C LEU A 180 39.61 23.55 -18.92
N ASN A 181 39.12 22.46 -19.51
CA ASN A 181 39.25 21.10 -18.97
C ASN A 181 38.47 20.80 -17.68
N LEU A 182 37.28 21.37 -17.54
CA LEU A 182 36.37 21.09 -16.42
C LEU A 182 35.70 19.72 -16.57
N SER A 183 35.54 19.00 -15.45
CA SER A 183 34.63 17.85 -15.40
C SER A 183 33.17 18.32 -15.42
N GLN A 184 32.22 17.41 -15.65
CA GLN A 184 30.78 17.72 -15.57
C GLN A 184 30.41 18.33 -14.20
N GLN A 185 30.92 17.76 -13.10
CA GLN A 185 30.60 18.25 -11.76
C GLN A 185 31.23 19.63 -11.50
N ASP A 186 32.47 19.85 -11.95
CA ASP A 186 33.14 21.15 -11.82
C ASP A 186 32.43 22.24 -12.64
N TYR A 187 31.93 21.88 -13.83
CA TYR A 187 31.13 22.77 -14.66
C TYR A 187 29.82 23.17 -13.94
N VAL A 188 29.08 22.20 -13.38
CA VAL A 188 27.84 22.47 -12.62
C VAL A 188 28.13 23.39 -11.43
N ASN A 189 29.13 23.06 -10.61
CA ASN A 189 29.52 23.87 -9.46
C ASN A 189 29.87 25.31 -9.88
N ARG A 190 30.58 25.48 -11.00
CA ARG A 190 30.96 26.80 -11.48
C ARG A 190 29.77 27.63 -11.98
N ILE A 191 28.78 26.99 -12.60
CA ILE A 191 27.53 27.67 -12.98
C ILE A 191 26.74 28.07 -11.73
N GLU A 192 26.71 27.24 -10.69
CA GLU A 192 26.09 27.57 -9.40
C GLU A 192 26.80 28.76 -8.71
N GLU A 193 28.13 28.81 -8.73
CA GLU A 193 28.91 29.96 -8.25
C GLU A 193 28.58 31.26 -9.01
N LEU A 194 28.36 31.19 -10.33
CA LEU A 194 27.91 32.35 -11.12
C LEU A 194 26.50 32.80 -10.71
N ASN A 195 25.60 31.85 -10.41
CA ASN A 195 24.26 32.17 -9.91
C ASN A 195 24.31 32.82 -8.52
N GLN A 196 25.20 32.36 -7.65
CA GLN A 196 25.43 32.95 -6.35
C GLN A 196 26.04 34.36 -6.46
N SER A 197 27.04 34.53 -7.33
CA SER A 197 27.65 35.83 -7.64
C SER A 197 26.63 36.84 -8.20
N LEU A 198 25.65 36.37 -9.00
CA LEU A 198 24.54 37.18 -9.49
C LEU A 198 23.67 37.68 -8.32
N LYS A 199 23.28 36.79 -7.40
CA LYS A 199 22.46 37.16 -6.23
C LYS A 199 23.20 38.13 -5.31
N GLU A 200 24.49 37.91 -5.08
CA GLU A 200 25.35 38.79 -4.29
C GLU A 200 25.47 40.17 -4.93
N ALA A 201 25.82 40.24 -6.22
CA ALA A 201 25.86 41.50 -6.96
C ALA A 201 24.51 42.23 -6.97
N TRP A 202 23.40 41.49 -7.01
CA TRP A 202 22.07 42.08 -6.91
C TRP A 202 21.79 42.65 -5.51
N SER A 203 22.17 41.93 -4.45
CA SER A 203 22.00 42.36 -3.05
C SER A 203 22.86 43.58 -2.70
N SER A 204 24.06 43.70 -3.28
CA SER A 204 24.96 44.85 -3.13
C SER A 204 24.63 46.03 -4.06
N ASP A 205 23.43 46.05 -4.66
CA ASP A 205 22.95 47.06 -5.62
C ASP A 205 23.83 47.26 -6.89
N GLN A 206 24.73 46.31 -7.19
CA GLN A 206 25.58 46.33 -8.38
C GLN A 206 24.84 45.79 -9.62
N LYS A 207 23.78 46.47 -10.04
CA LYS A 207 22.87 45.99 -11.11
C LYS A 207 23.53 45.87 -12.49
N VAL A 208 24.55 46.68 -12.78
CA VAL A 208 25.34 46.58 -14.02
C VAL A 208 26.18 45.31 -14.02
N LYS A 209 26.79 44.96 -12.87
CA LYS A 209 27.54 43.72 -12.71
C LYS A 209 26.63 42.50 -12.83
N ALA A 210 25.45 42.54 -12.22
CA ALA A 210 24.42 41.50 -12.37
C ALA A 210 24.02 41.31 -13.85
N LEU A 211 23.78 42.39 -14.59
CA LEU A 211 23.46 42.30 -16.02
C LEU A 211 24.64 41.74 -16.84
N LYS A 212 25.89 42.14 -16.55
CA LYS A 212 27.09 41.58 -17.21
C LYS A 212 27.21 40.07 -17.00
N ILE A 213 26.99 39.56 -15.78
CA ILE A 213 27.03 38.12 -15.46
C ILE A 213 26.01 37.36 -16.32
N VAL A 214 24.78 37.85 -16.39
CA VAL A 214 23.69 37.19 -17.13
C VAL A 214 23.92 37.20 -18.64
N ILE A 215 24.46 38.30 -19.18
CA ILE A 215 24.89 38.37 -20.58
C ILE A 215 25.95 37.30 -20.86
N GLN A 216 26.93 37.13 -19.98
CA GLN A 216 27.97 36.11 -20.14
C GLN A 216 27.44 34.69 -20.03
N CYS A 217 26.57 34.40 -19.05
CA CYS A 217 25.90 33.11 -18.96
C CYS A 217 25.13 32.80 -20.25
N SER A 218 24.43 33.78 -20.82
CA SER A 218 23.72 33.60 -22.11
C SER A 218 24.64 33.35 -23.29
N LYS A 219 25.87 33.89 -23.30
CA LYS A 219 26.88 33.61 -24.34
C LYS A 219 27.32 32.15 -24.31
N LEU A 220 27.35 31.50 -23.15
CA LEU A 220 27.72 30.07 -23.06
C LEU A 220 26.74 29.16 -23.82
N LEU A 221 25.50 29.63 -24.10
CA LEU A 221 24.51 28.92 -24.90
C LEU A 221 24.80 28.93 -26.40
N SER A 222 25.70 29.81 -26.89
CA SER A 222 26.14 29.80 -28.29
C SER A 222 27.22 28.77 -28.56
N ASP A 223 27.89 28.27 -27.52
CA ASP A 223 28.95 27.27 -27.65
C ASP A 223 28.35 25.86 -27.82
N THR A 224 28.76 25.15 -28.87
CA THR A 224 28.39 23.75 -29.15
C THR A 224 29.63 22.84 -29.17
N SER A 225 30.71 23.22 -28.49
CA SER A 225 31.94 22.44 -28.35
C SER A 225 31.73 20.98 -27.90
N VAL A 226 30.86 20.75 -26.91
CA VAL A 226 30.41 19.43 -26.46
C VAL A 226 28.91 19.30 -26.71
N ILE A 227 28.53 18.77 -27.88
CA ILE A 227 27.14 18.72 -28.35
C ILE A 227 26.26 17.85 -27.42
N GLN A 228 26.77 16.71 -26.92
CA GLN A 228 26.00 15.78 -26.11
C GLN A 228 25.54 16.36 -24.76
N PHE A 229 26.32 17.29 -24.19
CA PHE A 229 26.03 17.95 -22.91
C PHE A 229 25.15 19.21 -23.08
N TYR A 230 24.85 19.62 -24.31
CA TYR A 230 24.11 20.85 -24.59
C TYR A 230 22.75 20.92 -23.88
N PRO A 231 21.91 19.86 -23.83
CA PRO A 231 20.64 19.89 -23.09
C PRO A 231 20.81 20.23 -21.59
N SER A 232 21.81 19.62 -20.94
CA SER A 232 22.11 19.86 -19.53
C SER A 232 22.64 21.26 -19.28
N LYS A 233 23.57 21.72 -20.14
CA LYS A 233 24.08 23.09 -20.12
C LYS A 233 22.96 24.13 -20.27
N PHE A 234 22.02 23.89 -21.18
CA PHE A 234 20.87 24.78 -21.39
C PHE A 234 20.07 24.94 -20.10
N VAL A 235 19.66 23.84 -19.46
CA VAL A 235 18.84 23.89 -18.24
C VAL A 235 19.52 24.69 -17.14
N LEU A 236 20.81 24.42 -16.88
CA LEU A 236 21.58 25.11 -15.83
C LEU A 236 21.69 26.61 -16.05
N ILE A 237 21.96 27.05 -17.29
CA ILE A 237 22.09 28.48 -17.62
C ILE A 237 20.72 29.17 -17.57
N THR A 238 19.66 28.50 -18.03
CA THR A 238 18.31 29.08 -18.01
C THR A 238 17.78 29.31 -16.59
N ASP A 239 18.21 28.53 -15.60
CA ASP A 239 17.90 28.77 -14.18
C ASP A 239 18.46 30.12 -13.69
N ILE A 240 19.65 30.53 -14.17
CA ILE A 240 20.26 31.83 -13.87
C ILE A 240 19.46 32.97 -14.54
N LEU A 241 19.06 32.76 -15.79
CA LEU A 241 18.25 33.74 -16.53
C LEU A 241 16.91 33.99 -15.84
N ASP A 242 16.26 32.94 -15.36
CA ASP A 242 14.99 33.04 -14.65
C ASP A 242 15.15 33.73 -13.28
N THR A 243 16.25 33.44 -12.59
CA THR A 243 16.59 34.13 -11.33
C THR A 243 16.74 35.64 -11.60
N PHE A 244 17.46 36.03 -12.65
CA PHE A 244 17.58 37.43 -13.04
C PHE A 244 16.24 38.06 -13.42
N GLY A 245 15.44 37.39 -14.25
CA GLY A 245 14.11 37.86 -14.66
C GLY A 245 13.19 38.11 -13.48
N ARG A 246 13.20 37.21 -12.49
CA ARG A 246 12.44 37.34 -11.24
C ARG A 246 12.92 38.53 -10.40
N LEU A 247 14.24 38.67 -10.22
CA LEU A 247 14.82 39.78 -9.47
C LEU A 247 14.47 41.15 -10.08
N VAL A 248 14.51 41.26 -11.42
CA VAL A 248 14.09 42.48 -12.14
C VAL A 248 12.60 42.73 -11.95
N TYR A 249 11.76 41.71 -12.08
CA TYR A 249 10.31 41.83 -11.88
C TYR A 249 9.96 42.28 -10.46
N GLU A 250 10.52 41.62 -9.43
CA GLU A 250 10.29 41.96 -8.02
C GLU A 250 10.71 43.39 -7.68
N ARG A 251 11.79 43.88 -8.29
CA ARG A 251 12.22 45.28 -8.12
C ARG A 251 11.23 46.28 -8.72
N ILE A 252 10.71 46.00 -9.91
CA ILE A 252 9.73 46.89 -10.55
C ILE A 252 8.41 46.83 -9.78
N TRP A 253 8.01 45.63 -9.33
CA TRP A 253 6.83 45.40 -8.50
C TRP A 253 6.88 46.15 -7.16
N SER A 254 8.01 46.10 -6.46
CA SER A 254 8.16 46.80 -5.17
C SER A 254 8.05 48.32 -5.32
N MET A 255 8.52 48.88 -6.44
CA MET A 255 8.33 50.30 -6.76
C MET A 255 6.87 50.69 -7.03
N CYS A 256 6.02 49.74 -7.40
CA CYS A 256 4.59 49.97 -7.64
C CYS A 256 3.76 49.92 -6.34
N SER A 257 4.26 49.25 -5.30
CA SER A 257 3.50 48.92 -4.08
C SER A 257 3.46 50.02 -3.01
N ASP A 258 4.14 51.15 -3.25
CA ASP A 258 4.25 52.26 -2.31
C ASP A 258 3.42 53.46 -2.83
N PRO A 259 2.22 53.78 -2.27
CA PRO A 259 1.75 53.54 -0.90
C PRO A 259 0.56 52.55 -0.74
N ARG A 260 0.15 51.80 -1.79
CA ARG A 260 -0.91 50.77 -1.70
C ARG A 260 -0.52 49.50 -2.47
N PRO A 261 -0.64 48.29 -1.89
CA PRO A 261 -0.34 47.05 -2.60
C PRO A 261 -1.35 46.83 -3.73
N ILE A 262 -0.83 46.59 -4.94
CA ILE A 262 -1.64 46.37 -6.13
C ILE A 262 -2.04 44.88 -6.22
N PRO A 263 -3.29 44.53 -6.62
CA PRO A 263 -3.69 43.13 -6.83
C PRO A 263 -2.83 42.39 -7.87
N ASP A 264 -2.72 41.06 -7.78
CA ASP A 264 -1.94 40.21 -8.72
C ASP A 264 -2.41 40.33 -10.20
N SER A 265 -3.66 40.75 -10.41
CA SER A 265 -4.27 41.05 -11.72
C SER A 265 -4.37 42.56 -11.97
N PHE A 266 -3.27 43.30 -11.77
CA PHE A 266 -3.21 44.75 -11.98
C PHE A 266 -3.27 45.17 -13.45
N SER A 267 -3.78 46.38 -13.71
CA SER A 267 -3.81 46.98 -15.03
C SER A 267 -2.67 48.00 -15.20
N VAL A 268 -2.31 48.31 -16.45
CA VAL A 268 -1.24 49.28 -16.80
C VAL A 268 -1.51 50.69 -16.23
N GLU A 269 -2.77 51.01 -15.94
CA GLU A 269 -3.20 52.29 -15.38
C GLU A 269 -2.87 52.39 -13.88
N ASP A 270 -2.70 51.25 -13.19
CA ASP A 270 -2.39 51.18 -11.76
C ASP A 270 -0.88 51.31 -11.47
N VAL A 271 -0.05 51.32 -12.51
CA VAL A 271 1.42 51.36 -12.41
C VAL A 271 1.91 52.80 -12.48
N ASN A 272 2.73 53.20 -11.50
CA ASN A 272 3.31 54.55 -11.43
C ASN A 272 4.33 54.83 -12.56
N ASP A 273 4.51 56.11 -12.88
CA ASP A 273 5.39 56.53 -13.99
C ASP A 273 6.86 56.17 -13.74
N THR A 274 7.30 56.18 -12.48
CA THR A 274 8.66 55.82 -12.09
C THR A 274 8.99 54.34 -12.33
N ALA A 275 8.05 53.41 -12.07
CA ALA A 275 8.23 52.00 -12.40
C ALA A 275 8.17 51.76 -13.91
N LYS A 276 7.32 52.49 -14.65
CA LYS A 276 7.27 52.43 -16.13
C LYS A 276 8.59 52.88 -16.75
N GLU A 277 9.14 54.01 -16.32
CA GLU A 277 10.45 54.48 -16.77
C GLU A 277 11.58 53.50 -16.42
N THR A 278 11.57 52.95 -15.20
CA THR A 278 12.55 51.94 -14.78
C THR A 278 12.46 50.67 -15.63
N CYS A 279 11.25 50.23 -15.97
CA CYS A 279 11.00 49.09 -16.83
C CYS A 279 11.49 49.36 -18.27
N LEU A 280 11.16 50.52 -18.86
CA LEU A 280 11.65 50.93 -20.18
C LEU A 280 13.19 51.00 -20.23
N ASN A 281 13.81 51.51 -19.17
CA ASN A 281 15.28 51.57 -19.05
C ASN A 281 15.92 50.18 -19.10
N TRP A 282 15.30 49.15 -18.52
CA TRP A 282 15.77 47.77 -18.65
C TRP A 282 15.67 47.27 -20.10
N PHE A 283 14.53 47.50 -20.77
CA PHE A 283 14.37 47.12 -22.18
C PHE A 283 15.36 47.83 -23.09
N PHE A 284 15.62 49.14 -22.91
CA PHE A 284 16.63 49.86 -23.70
C PHE A 284 18.06 49.37 -23.46
N LYS A 285 18.41 49.02 -22.21
CA LYS A 285 19.72 48.44 -21.88
C LYS A 285 19.90 47.04 -22.47
N ILE A 286 18.84 46.26 -22.59
CA ILE A 286 18.89 44.94 -23.21
C ILE A 286 18.92 45.06 -24.74
N ALA A 287 18.15 45.98 -25.31
CA ALA A 287 18.14 46.24 -26.76
C ALA A 287 19.51 46.71 -27.29
N SER A 288 20.33 47.35 -26.46
CA SER A 288 21.69 47.81 -26.83
C SER A 288 22.74 46.69 -26.84
N ILE A 289 22.41 45.48 -26.41
CA ILE A 289 23.28 44.30 -26.54
C ILE A 289 23.45 43.97 -28.03
N ARG A 290 24.71 43.96 -28.51
CA ARG A 290 25.04 43.74 -29.93
C ARG A 290 24.83 42.28 -30.38
N GLU A 291 25.16 41.32 -29.53
CA GLU A 291 25.07 39.90 -29.85
C GLU A 291 23.64 39.37 -29.78
N LEU A 292 23.21 38.62 -30.80
CA LEU A 292 21.84 38.14 -30.93
C LEU A 292 21.41 37.21 -29.79
N ILE A 293 22.22 36.19 -29.46
CA ILE A 293 21.86 35.14 -28.49
C ILE A 293 21.68 35.74 -27.09
N PRO A 294 22.65 36.48 -26.50
CA PRO A 294 22.46 37.11 -25.21
C PRO A 294 21.29 38.09 -25.19
N ARG A 295 21.12 38.90 -26.26
CA ARG A 295 19.99 39.82 -26.35
C ARG A 295 18.66 39.07 -26.28
N LEU A 296 18.51 38.01 -27.07
CA LEU A 296 17.29 37.20 -27.14
C LEU A 296 16.93 36.59 -25.79
N TYR A 297 17.88 35.89 -25.14
CA TYR A 297 17.62 35.20 -23.88
C TYR A 297 17.34 36.15 -22.72
N VAL A 298 18.10 37.25 -22.61
CA VAL A 298 17.90 38.24 -21.55
C VAL A 298 16.59 39.00 -21.75
N GLU A 299 16.26 39.35 -22.99
CA GLU A 299 14.96 39.97 -23.32
C GLU A 299 13.79 39.04 -23.05
N ALA A 300 13.93 37.74 -23.37
CA ALA A 300 12.93 36.73 -23.03
C ALA A 300 12.80 36.56 -21.50
N ALA A 301 13.89 36.53 -20.74
CA ALA A 301 13.86 36.38 -19.28
C ALA A 301 13.06 37.48 -18.56
N ILE A 302 13.09 38.71 -19.08
CA ILE A 302 12.33 39.84 -18.52
C ILE A 302 10.96 40.05 -19.19
N LEU A 303 10.50 39.14 -20.06
CA LEU A 303 9.27 39.31 -20.84
C LEU A 303 8.04 39.60 -19.96
N LYS A 304 7.98 39.02 -18.76
CA LYS A 304 6.94 39.26 -17.75
C LYS A 304 6.82 40.74 -17.36
N CYS A 305 7.92 41.48 -17.42
CA CYS A 305 7.95 42.92 -17.11
C CYS A 305 7.21 43.76 -18.14
N ASN A 306 6.91 43.25 -19.35
CA ASN A 306 6.06 43.97 -20.30
C ASN A 306 4.64 44.25 -19.78
N ARG A 307 4.17 43.49 -18.77
CA ARG A 307 2.89 43.75 -18.09
C ARG A 307 2.82 45.15 -17.46
N PHE A 308 3.95 45.73 -17.07
CA PHE A 308 4.03 47.08 -16.50
C PHE A 308 3.90 48.19 -17.54
N LEU A 309 4.20 47.89 -18.82
CA LEU A 309 4.27 48.88 -19.88
C LEU A 309 2.98 48.98 -20.67
N ASN A 310 2.51 47.88 -21.26
CA ASN A 310 1.35 47.86 -22.16
C ASN A 310 0.58 46.53 -22.06
N LYS A 311 -0.77 46.57 -22.12
CA LYS A 311 -1.63 45.37 -22.13
C LYS A 311 -1.35 44.46 -23.36
N THR A 312 -0.94 45.05 -24.49
CA THR A 312 -0.61 44.34 -25.75
C THR A 312 0.89 44.14 -25.98
N GLY A 313 1.77 44.64 -25.10
CA GLY A 313 3.23 44.61 -25.33
C GLY A 313 3.79 43.21 -25.49
N ILE A 314 3.21 42.23 -24.80
CA ILE A 314 3.56 40.80 -24.93
C ILE A 314 3.10 40.23 -26.28
N GLN A 315 1.94 40.67 -26.78
CA GLN A 315 1.36 40.22 -28.06
C GLN A 315 2.21 40.66 -29.27
N GLU A 316 2.92 41.79 -29.17
CA GLU A 316 3.83 42.27 -30.21
C GLU A 316 5.27 41.73 -30.03
N THR A 317 5.73 41.66 -28.78
CA THR A 317 7.10 41.23 -28.46
C THR A 317 7.33 39.74 -28.73
N LEU A 318 6.37 38.88 -28.39
CA LEU A 318 6.52 37.43 -28.54
C LEU A 318 6.66 36.96 -30.01
N PRO A 319 5.86 37.47 -30.98
CA PRO A 319 6.11 37.24 -32.40
C PRO A 319 7.44 37.80 -32.91
N ARG A 320 7.87 38.98 -32.41
CA ARG A 320 9.16 39.56 -32.79
C ARG A 320 10.32 38.67 -32.31
N LEU A 321 10.30 38.24 -31.04
CA LEU A 321 11.30 37.30 -30.50
C LEU A 321 11.32 35.99 -31.30
N THR A 322 10.15 35.48 -31.68
CA THR A 322 10.02 34.28 -32.52
C THR A 322 10.68 34.47 -33.90
N ALA A 323 10.50 35.64 -34.52
CA ALA A 323 11.14 35.96 -35.80
C ALA A 323 12.66 36.13 -35.67
N MET A 324 13.14 36.70 -34.55
CA MET A 324 14.59 36.86 -34.30
C MET A 324 15.34 35.53 -34.19
N ILE A 325 14.68 34.47 -33.71
CA ILE A 325 15.27 33.12 -33.64
C ILE A 325 15.65 32.58 -35.03
N ARG A 326 14.99 33.04 -36.11
CA ARG A 326 15.35 32.65 -37.49
C ARG A 326 16.77 33.03 -37.89
N GLY A 327 17.38 34.00 -37.18
CA GLY A 327 18.77 34.41 -37.38
C GLY A 327 19.81 33.49 -36.74
N ILE A 328 19.41 32.48 -35.97
CA ILE A 328 20.34 31.52 -35.35
C ILE A 328 20.66 30.42 -36.36
N GLY A 329 21.92 30.30 -36.76
CA GLY A 329 22.37 29.34 -37.78
C GLY A 329 22.56 27.90 -37.29
N ASP A 330 22.82 27.70 -36.00
CA ASP A 330 22.95 26.37 -35.40
C ASP A 330 21.55 25.81 -35.05
N PRO A 331 21.13 24.66 -35.62
CA PRO A 331 19.79 24.13 -35.42
C PRO A 331 19.51 23.65 -33.99
N LEU A 332 20.55 23.21 -33.25
CA LEU A 332 20.42 22.77 -31.86
C LEU A 332 20.24 23.98 -30.94
N VAL A 333 21.05 25.02 -31.12
CA VAL A 333 20.88 26.28 -30.38
C VAL A 333 19.52 26.92 -30.67
N ALA A 334 19.09 26.89 -31.93
CA ALA A 334 17.81 27.44 -32.36
C ALA A 334 16.62 26.73 -31.70
N VAL A 335 16.58 25.39 -31.65
CA VAL A 335 15.46 24.66 -31.04
C VAL A 335 15.35 24.91 -29.53
N TYR A 336 16.48 25.03 -28.84
CA TYR A 336 16.49 25.32 -27.41
C TYR A 336 16.11 26.77 -27.10
N ALA A 337 16.50 27.72 -27.95
CA ALA A 337 16.00 29.10 -27.87
C ALA A 337 14.48 29.17 -28.08
N ARG A 338 13.94 28.36 -29.00
CA ARG A 338 12.48 28.19 -29.19
C ARG A 338 11.81 27.62 -27.95
N ALA A 339 12.39 26.59 -27.35
CA ALA A 339 11.88 25.97 -26.14
C ALA A 339 11.85 26.95 -24.96
N TYR A 340 12.92 27.74 -24.76
CA TYR A 340 12.95 28.80 -23.74
C TYR A 340 11.85 29.84 -23.97
N LEU A 341 11.69 30.31 -25.22
CA LEU A 341 10.66 31.29 -25.56
C LEU A 341 9.25 30.73 -25.36
N CYS A 342 8.99 29.46 -25.70
CA CYS A 342 7.70 28.81 -25.44
C CYS A 342 7.44 28.63 -23.94
N ARG A 343 8.48 28.38 -23.14
CA ARG A 343 8.39 28.27 -21.67
C ARG A 343 7.98 29.59 -21.05
N VAL A 344 8.71 30.67 -21.34
CA VAL A 344 8.37 32.00 -20.82
C VAL A 344 7.03 32.49 -21.39
N GLY A 345 6.76 32.22 -22.67
CA GLY A 345 5.50 32.56 -23.31
C GLY A 345 4.29 31.89 -22.64
N MET A 346 4.41 30.63 -22.23
CA MET A 346 3.35 29.92 -21.50
C MET A 346 3.14 30.46 -20.08
N GLU A 347 4.21 30.86 -19.39
CA GLU A 347 4.11 31.47 -18.05
C GLU A 347 3.43 32.86 -18.10
N VAL A 348 3.74 33.65 -19.13
CA VAL A 348 3.34 35.06 -19.20
C VAL A 348 2.03 35.27 -19.95
N ALA A 349 1.75 34.49 -21.00
CA ALA A 349 0.57 34.66 -21.85
C ALA A 349 0.11 33.32 -22.48
N PRO A 350 -0.52 32.41 -21.70
CA PRO A 350 -0.94 31.09 -22.18
C PRO A 350 -2.02 31.14 -23.28
N HIS A 351 -2.76 32.25 -23.37
CA HIS A 351 -3.81 32.48 -24.37
C HIS A 351 -3.26 32.77 -25.79
N LEU A 352 -1.99 33.16 -25.94
CA LEU A 352 -1.39 33.51 -27.24
C LEU A 352 -0.89 32.30 -28.03
N LYS A 353 -1.79 31.33 -28.25
CA LYS A 353 -1.48 30.06 -28.93
C LYS A 353 -0.98 30.25 -30.37
N ASP A 354 -1.47 31.25 -31.09
CA ASP A 354 -1.04 31.50 -32.48
C ASP A 354 0.45 31.82 -32.61
N SER A 355 1.02 32.51 -31.61
CA SER A 355 2.45 32.80 -31.56
C SER A 355 3.27 31.54 -31.32
N LEU A 356 2.79 30.64 -30.45
CA LEU A 356 3.42 29.34 -30.18
C LEU A 356 3.31 28.39 -31.38
N ASN A 357 2.16 28.36 -32.04
CA ASN A 357 1.94 27.62 -33.29
C ASN A 357 2.92 28.08 -34.37
N LYS A 358 3.06 29.40 -34.56
CA LYS A 358 4.01 29.98 -35.51
C LYS A 358 5.46 29.62 -35.15
N ASN A 359 5.81 29.58 -33.86
CA ASN A 359 7.13 29.18 -33.41
C ASN A 359 7.47 27.72 -33.82
N PHE A 360 6.51 26.80 -33.64
CA PHE A 360 6.66 25.42 -34.09
C PHE A 360 6.68 25.30 -35.61
N PHE A 361 5.84 26.03 -36.34
CA PHE A 361 5.86 26.01 -37.81
C PHE A 361 7.16 26.57 -38.41
N ASP A 362 7.75 27.59 -37.78
CA ASP A 362 9.08 28.08 -38.14
C ASP A 362 10.16 27.00 -37.90
N LEU A 363 10.05 26.20 -36.82
CA LEU A 363 10.93 25.05 -36.57
C LEU A 363 10.80 24.00 -37.68
N LEU A 364 9.57 23.68 -38.09
CA LEU A 364 9.32 22.74 -39.20
C LEU A 364 9.94 23.23 -40.51
N ALA A 365 9.88 24.52 -40.79
CA ALA A 365 10.49 25.12 -41.98
C ALA A 365 12.02 25.00 -41.98
N SER A 366 12.66 25.15 -40.82
CA SER A 366 14.11 25.00 -40.65
C SER A 366 14.57 23.55 -40.41
N PHE A 367 13.66 22.58 -40.30
CA PHE A 367 13.98 21.21 -39.86
C PHE A 367 14.99 20.49 -40.78
N ARG A 368 15.02 20.83 -42.07
CA ARG A 368 16.00 20.27 -43.02
C ARG A 368 17.46 20.60 -42.65
N GLN A 369 17.70 21.69 -41.91
CA GLN A 369 19.04 22.13 -41.50
C GLN A 369 19.70 21.15 -40.52
N ILE A 370 18.92 20.34 -39.79
CA ILE A 370 19.44 19.30 -38.86
C ILE A 370 20.32 18.29 -39.60
N HIS A 371 20.03 18.05 -40.89
CA HIS A 371 20.76 17.11 -41.74
C HIS A 371 21.70 17.81 -42.74
N GLY A 372 21.97 19.11 -42.56
CA GLY A 372 22.83 19.87 -43.47
C GLY A 372 24.31 19.50 -43.36
N ASP A 373 25.08 19.75 -44.42
CA ASP A 373 26.50 19.36 -44.55
C ASP A 373 27.38 19.90 -43.41
N THR A 374 27.12 21.14 -42.96
CA THR A 374 27.86 21.75 -41.84
C THR A 374 27.69 20.98 -40.54
N VAL A 375 26.48 20.49 -40.25
CA VAL A 375 26.18 19.71 -39.04
C VAL A 375 26.81 18.33 -39.15
N GLN A 376 26.73 17.67 -40.31
CA GLN A 376 27.37 16.38 -40.53
C GLN A 376 28.89 16.46 -40.32
N ASN A 377 29.54 17.51 -40.83
CA ASN A 377 30.95 17.74 -40.61
C ASN A 377 31.30 17.93 -39.12
N GLN A 378 30.47 18.65 -38.35
CA GLN A 378 30.65 18.80 -36.90
C GLN A 378 30.47 17.48 -36.15
N LEU A 379 29.49 16.67 -36.53
CA LEU A 379 29.24 15.35 -35.94
C LEU A 379 30.40 14.37 -36.19
N VAL A 380 31.00 14.42 -37.38
CA VAL A 380 32.21 13.62 -37.69
C VAL A 380 33.39 14.04 -36.82
N ILE A 381 33.60 15.35 -36.64
CA ILE A 381 34.69 15.88 -35.79
C ILE A 381 34.51 15.46 -34.33
N GLN A 382 33.28 15.53 -33.81
CA GLN A 382 32.95 15.19 -32.42
C GLN A 382 32.61 13.70 -32.21
N ARG A 383 32.69 12.87 -33.26
CA ARG A 383 32.37 11.43 -33.24
C ARG A 383 30.99 11.09 -32.66
N VAL A 384 29.98 11.89 -33.00
CA VAL A 384 28.59 11.68 -32.56
C VAL A 384 27.77 11.09 -33.69
N GLU A 385 27.12 9.95 -33.44
CA GLU A 385 26.22 9.34 -34.42
C GLU A 385 24.91 10.14 -34.57
N ILE A 386 24.33 10.11 -35.77
CA ILE A 386 23.08 10.83 -36.09
C ILE A 386 21.92 10.45 -35.15
N PRO A 387 21.67 9.17 -34.80
CA PRO A 387 20.60 8.82 -33.86
C PRO A 387 20.78 9.46 -32.48
N VAL A 388 22.01 9.46 -31.95
CA VAL A 388 22.34 10.11 -30.66
C VAL A 388 22.09 11.61 -30.75
N TYR A 389 22.56 12.24 -31.83
CA TYR A 389 22.33 13.67 -32.07
C TYR A 389 20.84 14.03 -32.11
N LEU A 390 20.00 13.23 -32.80
CA LEU A 390 18.56 13.47 -32.86
C LEU A 390 17.89 13.37 -31.47
N THR A 391 18.39 12.54 -30.56
CA THR A 391 17.84 12.48 -29.19
C THR A 391 18.05 13.76 -28.39
N LEU A 392 19.07 14.57 -28.72
CA LEU A 392 19.34 15.86 -28.06
C LEU A 392 18.24 16.89 -28.32
N TYR A 393 17.49 16.74 -29.41
CA TYR A 393 16.37 17.62 -29.75
C TYR A 393 15.08 17.26 -29.00
N SER A 394 14.97 16.01 -28.53
CA SER A 394 13.73 15.47 -27.92
C SER A 394 13.22 16.33 -26.74
N PRO A 395 14.04 16.75 -25.75
CA PRO A 395 13.54 17.57 -24.64
C PRO A 395 12.95 18.91 -25.10
N ALA A 396 13.62 19.60 -26.04
CA ALA A 396 13.19 20.88 -26.55
C ALA A 396 11.92 20.78 -27.38
N ILE A 397 11.86 19.80 -28.31
CA ILE A 397 10.69 19.60 -29.18
C ILE A 397 9.49 19.12 -28.34
N HIS A 398 9.69 18.22 -27.37
CA HIS A 398 8.62 17.76 -26.48
C HIS A 398 8.01 18.92 -25.71
N TRP A 399 8.84 19.84 -25.22
CA TRP A 399 8.35 21.02 -24.51
C TRP A 399 7.59 22.00 -25.41
N ILE A 400 8.14 22.32 -26.58
CA ILE A 400 7.46 23.19 -27.56
C ILE A 400 6.08 22.60 -27.90
N LEU A 401 6.04 21.30 -28.18
CA LEU A 401 4.78 20.62 -28.52
C LEU A 401 3.84 20.51 -27.33
N GLN A 402 4.31 20.28 -26.10
CA GLN A 402 3.45 20.32 -24.91
C GLN A 402 2.80 21.70 -24.73
N CYS A 403 3.58 22.78 -24.93
CA CYS A 403 3.05 24.14 -24.90
C CYS A 403 1.98 24.37 -25.98
N VAL A 404 2.22 23.87 -27.18
CA VAL A 404 1.26 24.00 -28.30
C VAL A 404 0.01 23.14 -28.10
N ALA A 405 0.18 21.87 -27.70
CA ALA A 405 -0.89 20.89 -27.56
C ALA A 405 -1.78 21.11 -26.34
N TYR A 406 -1.32 21.85 -25.31
CA TYR A 406 -2.12 22.15 -24.12
C TYR A 406 -3.43 22.86 -24.48
N ARG A 407 -4.58 22.21 -24.20
CA ARG A 407 -5.94 22.64 -24.58
C ARG A 407 -6.15 22.88 -26.08
N ALA A 408 -5.35 22.25 -26.94
CA ALA A 408 -5.49 22.39 -28.39
C ALA A 408 -6.71 21.63 -28.95
N PRO A 409 -7.35 22.15 -30.03
CA PRO A 409 -8.41 21.44 -30.73
C PRO A 409 -7.84 20.27 -31.56
N ASP A 410 -8.68 19.26 -31.79
CA ASP A 410 -8.33 18.04 -32.54
C ASP A 410 -7.82 18.33 -33.97
N VAL A 411 -8.33 19.39 -34.61
CA VAL A 411 -7.96 19.84 -35.95
C VAL A 411 -6.46 20.17 -36.05
N LEU A 412 -5.86 20.69 -34.98
CA LEU A 412 -4.44 21.06 -34.95
C LEU A 412 -3.54 19.83 -35.10
N LEU A 413 -3.93 18.67 -34.53
CA LEU A 413 -3.15 17.44 -34.70
C LEU A 413 -3.12 17.00 -36.17
N THR A 414 -4.27 17.09 -36.85
CA THR A 414 -4.38 16.75 -38.27
C THR A 414 -3.49 17.66 -39.13
N GLU A 415 -3.51 18.97 -38.86
CA GLU A 415 -2.65 19.93 -39.55
C GLU A 415 -1.15 19.64 -39.29
N MET A 416 -0.78 19.33 -38.05
CA MET A 416 0.60 18.98 -37.70
C MET A 416 1.07 17.71 -38.39
N MET A 417 0.23 16.66 -38.41
CA MET A 417 0.53 15.42 -39.11
C MET A 417 0.77 15.67 -40.59
N GLU A 418 -0.07 16.46 -41.26
CA GLU A 418 0.10 16.74 -42.69
C GLU A 418 1.37 17.56 -42.99
N ARG A 419 1.71 18.53 -42.13
CA ARG A 419 2.98 19.27 -42.26
C ARG A 419 4.20 18.40 -42.00
N CYS A 420 4.13 17.47 -41.04
CA CYS A 420 5.18 16.49 -40.78
C CYS A 420 5.34 15.47 -41.92
N LYS A 421 4.26 15.09 -42.62
CA LYS A 421 4.33 14.21 -43.81
C LYS A 421 5.13 14.83 -44.96
N LYS A 422 5.11 16.16 -45.09
CA LYS A 422 5.83 16.90 -46.15
C LYS A 422 7.34 17.04 -45.89
N LEU A 423 7.82 16.61 -44.73
CA LEU A 423 9.23 16.69 -44.32
C LEU A 423 9.89 15.31 -44.41
N GLY A 424 11.11 15.25 -44.95
CA GLY A 424 11.98 14.08 -44.84
C GLY A 424 12.51 13.91 -43.42
N ASN A 425 12.84 12.67 -43.01
CA ASN A 425 13.36 12.33 -41.67
C ASN A 425 12.46 12.81 -40.51
N ASN A 426 11.15 12.74 -40.71
CA ASN A 426 10.12 13.21 -39.77
C ASN A 426 9.93 12.31 -38.53
N ALA A 427 10.64 11.19 -38.41
CA ALA A 427 10.50 10.21 -37.34
C ALA A 427 10.61 10.85 -35.94
N LEU A 428 11.62 11.71 -35.70
CA LEU A 428 11.77 12.42 -34.43
C LEU A 428 10.56 13.31 -34.11
N LEU A 429 10.08 14.08 -35.08
CA LEU A 429 8.91 14.95 -34.91
C LEU A 429 7.66 14.13 -34.62
N LEU A 430 7.49 13.00 -35.32
CA LEU A 430 6.35 12.11 -35.14
C LEU A 430 6.33 11.52 -33.73
N ASN A 431 7.50 11.10 -33.22
CA ASN A 431 7.67 10.66 -31.85
C ASN A 431 7.20 11.72 -30.84
N SER A 432 7.66 12.96 -31.03
CA SER A 432 7.34 14.08 -30.15
C SER A 432 5.87 14.49 -30.22
N VAL A 433 5.24 14.38 -31.39
CA VAL A 433 3.79 14.63 -31.56
C VAL A 433 2.96 13.59 -30.81
N MET A 434 3.29 12.31 -30.91
CA MET A 434 2.59 11.25 -30.16
C MET A 434 2.72 11.41 -28.64
N TRP A 435 3.83 11.99 -28.18
CA TRP A 435 4.09 12.22 -26.76
C TRP A 435 3.37 13.47 -26.20
N ALA A 436 3.22 14.52 -27.01
CA ALA A 436 2.70 15.80 -26.54
C ALA A 436 1.17 15.94 -26.63
N PHE A 437 0.55 15.27 -27.59
CA PHE A 437 -0.91 15.33 -27.77
C PHE A 437 -1.63 14.34 -26.86
N ARG A 438 -2.90 14.63 -26.57
CA ARG A 438 -3.75 13.76 -25.77
C ARG A 438 -3.82 12.35 -26.37
N PRO A 439 -3.69 11.28 -25.56
CA PRO A 439 -3.70 9.90 -26.05
C PRO A 439 -4.96 9.57 -26.86
N GLU A 440 -6.12 10.12 -26.51
CA GLU A 440 -7.38 9.92 -27.24
C GLU A 440 -7.30 10.37 -28.71
N PHE A 441 -6.62 11.49 -28.97
CA PHE A 441 -6.44 12.02 -30.31
C PHE A 441 -5.47 11.17 -31.14
N VAL A 442 -4.47 10.56 -30.50
CA VAL A 442 -3.51 9.67 -31.14
C VAL A 442 -4.17 8.31 -31.43
N ALA A 443 -4.90 7.76 -30.47
CA ALA A 443 -5.59 6.47 -30.60
C ALA A 443 -6.65 6.47 -31.72
N ALA A 444 -7.41 7.57 -31.87
CA ALA A 444 -8.39 7.72 -32.94
C ALA A 444 -7.80 7.70 -34.36
N ARG A 445 -6.51 8.00 -34.52
CA ARG A 445 -5.78 8.05 -35.80
C ARG A 445 -4.59 7.08 -35.85
N ALA A 446 -4.64 6.03 -35.03
CA ALA A 446 -3.52 5.10 -34.89
C ALA A 446 -3.12 4.45 -36.23
N THR A 447 -4.08 4.16 -37.11
CA THR A 447 -3.85 3.62 -38.45
C THR A 447 -3.05 4.59 -39.35
N ASP A 448 -3.37 5.89 -39.30
CA ASP A 448 -2.62 6.93 -40.01
C ASP A 448 -1.18 7.04 -39.48
N PHE A 449 -0.99 6.99 -38.16
CA PHE A 449 0.34 6.99 -37.55
C PHE A 449 1.16 5.77 -37.98
N ILE A 450 0.56 4.58 -38.02
CA ILE A 450 1.24 3.36 -38.51
C ILE A 450 1.69 3.53 -39.96
N GLY A 451 0.84 4.09 -40.82
CA GLY A 451 1.21 4.41 -42.21
C GLY A 451 2.43 5.32 -42.26
N MET A 452 2.40 6.42 -41.50
CA MET A 452 3.52 7.37 -41.43
C MET A 452 4.81 6.74 -40.89
N ILE A 453 4.73 5.89 -39.87
CA ILE A 453 5.90 5.23 -39.27
C ILE A 453 6.57 4.27 -40.27
N LYS A 454 5.78 3.62 -41.14
CA LYS A 454 6.32 2.73 -42.18
C LYS A 454 7.08 3.49 -43.26
N ASP A 455 6.58 4.68 -43.63
CA ASP A 455 7.17 5.55 -44.64
C ASP A 455 8.45 6.27 -44.15
N CYS A 456 8.73 6.24 -42.83
CA CYS A 456 9.97 6.78 -42.28
C CYS A 456 11.20 5.93 -42.67
N ASP A 457 12.31 6.60 -42.97
CA ASP A 457 13.62 5.99 -43.22
C ASP A 457 14.21 5.40 -41.91
N GLU A 458 14.86 4.24 -42.02
CA GLU A 458 15.54 3.55 -40.90
C GLU A 458 16.91 4.13 -40.58
N ALA A 459 17.50 4.92 -41.48
CA ALA A 459 18.79 5.57 -41.26
C ALA A 459 18.77 6.68 -40.18
N GLY A 460 17.57 7.12 -39.77
CA GLY A 460 17.37 8.17 -38.76
C GLY A 460 16.97 7.66 -37.39
N PHE A 461 15.84 8.14 -36.87
CA PHE A 461 15.32 7.76 -35.54
C PHE A 461 14.71 6.35 -35.57
N PRO A 462 15.04 5.45 -34.61
CA PRO A 462 14.60 4.06 -34.66
C PRO A 462 13.08 3.87 -34.65
N LYS A 463 12.56 3.05 -35.58
CA LYS A 463 11.12 2.74 -35.71
C LYS A 463 10.52 2.12 -34.45
N HIS A 464 11.28 1.30 -33.71
CA HIS A 464 10.78 0.66 -32.49
C HIS A 464 10.41 1.67 -31.39
N LEU A 465 11.08 2.83 -31.33
CA LEU A 465 10.74 3.91 -30.41
C LEU A 465 9.41 4.57 -30.80
N LEU A 466 9.14 4.71 -32.10
CA LEU A 466 7.85 5.24 -32.60
C LEU A 466 6.69 4.31 -32.25
N PHE A 467 6.86 3.02 -32.47
CA PHE A 467 5.87 2.01 -32.05
C PHE A 467 5.74 1.94 -30.53
N GLY A 468 6.82 2.16 -29.77
CA GLY A 468 6.76 2.27 -28.31
C GLY A 468 5.88 3.45 -27.87
N SER A 469 6.09 4.62 -28.46
CA SER A 469 5.31 5.84 -28.18
C SER A 469 3.84 5.68 -28.58
N LEU A 470 3.55 5.12 -29.75
CA LEU A 470 2.18 4.79 -30.17
C LEU A 470 1.53 3.79 -29.20
N GLY A 471 2.25 2.74 -28.81
CA GLY A 471 1.77 1.75 -27.84
C GLY A 471 1.41 2.36 -26.49
N ARG A 472 2.17 3.35 -26.01
CA ARG A 472 1.85 4.07 -24.76
C ARG A 472 0.56 4.86 -24.89
N SER A 473 0.38 5.58 -26.00
CA SER A 473 -0.88 6.30 -26.27
C SER A 473 -2.07 5.35 -26.31
N LEU A 474 -1.89 4.17 -26.92
CA LEU A 474 -2.93 3.12 -27.01
C LEU A 474 -3.19 2.39 -25.69
N ALA A 475 -2.22 2.33 -24.78
CA ALA A 475 -2.43 1.80 -23.43
C ALA A 475 -3.34 2.75 -22.60
N CYS A 476 -3.19 4.06 -22.81
CA CYS A 476 -3.98 5.08 -22.13
C CYS A 476 -5.38 5.31 -22.74
N ALA A 477 -5.53 5.17 -24.06
CA ALA A 477 -6.79 5.43 -24.76
C ALA A 477 -7.10 4.37 -25.82
N ASP A 478 -8.38 4.00 -25.89
CA ASP A 478 -8.84 2.90 -26.75
C ASP A 478 -9.07 3.37 -28.20
N PRO A 479 -8.47 2.72 -29.21
CA PRO A 479 -8.78 3.00 -30.62
C PRO A 479 -10.13 2.36 -31.01
N PRO A 480 -10.71 2.76 -32.16
CA PRO A 480 -11.95 2.19 -32.70
C PRO A 480 -11.89 0.66 -32.82
N GLU A 481 -12.97 -0.03 -32.45
CA GLU A 481 -12.97 -1.51 -32.33
C GLU A 481 -12.60 -2.22 -33.63
N SER A 482 -13.06 -1.69 -34.77
CA SER A 482 -12.79 -2.21 -36.10
C SER A 482 -11.30 -2.15 -36.48
N GLU A 483 -10.54 -1.24 -35.88
CA GLU A 483 -9.14 -0.97 -36.22
C GLU A 483 -8.14 -1.66 -35.28
N ARG A 484 -8.59 -2.16 -34.12
CA ARG A 484 -7.73 -2.78 -33.09
C ARG A 484 -6.85 -3.91 -33.65
N LEU A 485 -7.45 -4.89 -34.32
CA LEU A 485 -6.72 -6.05 -34.86
C LEU A 485 -5.75 -5.65 -36.00
N PRO A 486 -6.15 -4.82 -36.99
CA PRO A 486 -5.21 -4.26 -37.96
C PRO A 486 -4.03 -3.52 -37.31
N ILE A 487 -4.28 -2.68 -36.30
CA ILE A 487 -3.25 -1.93 -35.56
C ILE A 487 -2.22 -2.89 -34.96
N LEU A 488 -2.69 -3.92 -34.22
CA LEU A 488 -1.80 -4.90 -33.60
C LEU A 488 -0.97 -5.65 -34.65
N ASN A 489 -1.61 -6.15 -35.71
CA ASN A 489 -0.92 -6.92 -36.75
C ASN A 489 0.15 -6.09 -37.47
N GLU A 490 -0.14 -4.83 -37.81
CA GLU A 490 0.82 -3.97 -38.51
C GLU A 490 1.95 -3.50 -37.59
N ALA A 491 1.67 -3.23 -36.31
CA ALA A 491 2.71 -2.93 -35.33
C ALA A 491 3.61 -4.15 -35.06
N TRP A 492 3.02 -5.32 -34.82
CA TRP A 492 3.75 -6.53 -34.46
C TRP A 492 4.67 -7.02 -35.59
N LYS A 493 4.27 -6.84 -36.87
CA LYS A 493 5.12 -7.12 -38.04
C LYS A 493 6.46 -6.37 -38.03
N VAL A 494 6.53 -5.19 -37.40
CA VAL A 494 7.75 -4.40 -37.26
C VAL A 494 8.47 -4.74 -35.96
N ILE A 495 7.73 -4.88 -34.84
CA ILE A 495 8.31 -5.18 -33.52
C ILE A 495 9.05 -6.52 -33.52
N THR A 496 8.49 -7.57 -34.11
CA THR A 496 9.12 -8.90 -34.24
C THR A 496 10.44 -8.89 -35.05
N LYS A 497 10.74 -7.81 -35.79
CA LYS A 497 11.98 -7.71 -36.58
C LYS A 497 13.11 -6.98 -35.84
N VAL A 498 12.86 -6.48 -34.63
CA VAL A 498 13.87 -5.78 -33.83
C VAL A 498 14.95 -6.78 -33.38
N ARG A 499 16.21 -6.50 -33.75
CA ARG A 499 17.33 -7.43 -33.51
C ARG A 499 17.86 -7.41 -32.08
N SER A 500 17.85 -6.25 -31.44
CA SER A 500 18.34 -6.06 -30.07
C SER A 500 17.27 -6.56 -29.08
N PRO A 501 17.58 -7.55 -28.22
CA PRO A 501 16.61 -8.07 -27.24
C PRO A 501 16.10 -7.00 -26.27
N GLN A 502 16.97 -6.06 -25.87
CA GLN A 502 16.62 -4.96 -24.97
C GLN A 502 15.65 -3.97 -25.63
N ASP A 503 15.89 -3.59 -26.88
CA ASP A 503 14.99 -2.68 -27.60
C ASP A 503 13.65 -3.35 -27.92
N TYR A 504 13.69 -4.66 -28.21
CA TYR A 504 12.51 -5.47 -28.42
C TYR A 504 11.63 -5.53 -27.17
N ILE A 505 12.19 -5.91 -26.01
CA ILE A 505 11.40 -6.10 -24.79
C ILE A 505 10.82 -4.78 -24.27
N ASN A 506 11.57 -3.68 -24.37
CA ASN A 506 11.08 -2.35 -23.99
C ASN A 506 9.87 -1.92 -24.84
N CYS A 507 9.78 -2.37 -26.09
CA CYS A 507 8.62 -2.13 -26.94
C CYS A 507 7.50 -3.14 -26.65
N ALA A 508 7.83 -4.43 -26.58
CA ALA A 508 6.87 -5.51 -26.35
C ALA A 508 6.12 -5.35 -25.01
N GLU A 509 6.81 -4.92 -23.95
CA GLU A 509 6.23 -4.66 -22.63
C GLU A 509 5.06 -3.66 -22.69
N ILE A 510 5.17 -2.64 -23.54
CA ILE A 510 4.12 -1.62 -23.74
C ILE A 510 2.94 -2.23 -24.48
N TRP A 511 3.20 -2.97 -25.56
CA TRP A 511 2.16 -3.56 -26.42
C TRP A 511 1.43 -4.77 -25.82
N VAL A 512 2.05 -5.46 -24.85
CA VAL A 512 1.37 -6.52 -24.09
C VAL A 512 0.14 -5.99 -23.39
N GLU A 513 0.19 -4.77 -22.84
CA GLU A 513 -0.96 -4.17 -22.15
C GLU A 513 -2.15 -3.98 -23.11
N PHE A 514 -1.89 -3.40 -24.28
CA PHE A 514 -2.89 -3.25 -25.35
C PHE A 514 -3.46 -4.61 -25.79
N THR A 515 -2.58 -5.62 -25.92
CA THR A 515 -2.99 -6.97 -26.29
C THR A 515 -3.90 -7.60 -25.23
N CYS A 516 -3.54 -7.46 -23.95
CA CYS A 516 -4.29 -8.06 -22.84
C CYS A 516 -5.64 -7.38 -22.62
N ARG A 517 -5.74 -6.07 -22.87
CA ARG A 517 -6.97 -5.28 -22.67
C ARG A 517 -8.04 -5.56 -23.72
N HIS A 518 -7.66 -5.80 -24.97
CA HIS A 518 -8.60 -5.84 -26.10
C HIS A 518 -8.77 -7.21 -26.77
N PHE A 519 -7.86 -8.16 -26.55
CA PHE A 519 -7.85 -9.42 -27.28
C PHE A 519 -8.01 -10.63 -26.36
N THR A 520 -8.17 -11.80 -26.98
CA THR A 520 -8.41 -13.05 -26.27
C THR A 520 -7.10 -13.76 -25.93
N LYS A 521 -7.22 -14.93 -25.32
CA LYS A 521 -6.07 -15.81 -25.01
C LYS A 521 -5.20 -16.16 -26.22
N ARG A 522 -5.74 -16.13 -27.45
CA ARG A 522 -4.99 -16.52 -28.67
C ARG A 522 -3.90 -15.51 -29.00
N GLU A 523 -4.25 -14.23 -29.01
CA GLU A 523 -3.32 -13.15 -29.34
C GLU A 523 -2.25 -13.00 -28.26
N VAL A 524 -2.65 -13.05 -26.98
CA VAL A 524 -1.70 -13.03 -25.84
C VAL A 524 -0.73 -14.21 -25.90
N ASN A 525 -1.21 -15.42 -26.19
CA ASN A 525 -0.35 -16.59 -26.34
C ASN A 525 0.64 -16.46 -27.50
N THR A 526 0.26 -15.77 -28.59
CA THR A 526 1.14 -15.49 -29.73
C THR A 526 2.23 -14.50 -29.37
N VAL A 527 1.87 -13.42 -28.68
CA VAL A 527 2.83 -12.42 -28.16
C VAL A 527 3.80 -13.06 -27.17
N LEU A 528 3.31 -13.88 -26.24
CA LEU A 528 4.16 -14.63 -25.30
C LEU A 528 5.13 -15.57 -26.03
N ALA A 529 4.67 -16.29 -27.07
CA ALA A 529 5.54 -17.12 -27.89
C ALA A 529 6.68 -16.32 -28.52
N ASP A 530 6.38 -15.11 -29.02
CA ASP A 530 7.37 -14.25 -29.66
C ASP A 530 8.36 -13.65 -28.64
N ILE A 531 7.90 -13.27 -27.44
CA ILE A 531 8.76 -12.85 -26.34
C ILE A 531 9.72 -13.98 -25.94
N ILE A 532 9.21 -15.20 -25.75
CA ILE A 532 10.06 -16.37 -25.44
C ILE A 532 11.12 -16.54 -26.55
N LYS A 533 10.72 -16.46 -27.81
CA LYS A 533 11.63 -16.63 -28.95
C LYS A 533 12.77 -15.60 -28.99
N HIS A 534 12.51 -14.34 -28.65
CA HIS A 534 13.53 -13.27 -28.69
C HIS A 534 14.41 -13.21 -27.44
N MET A 535 13.88 -13.63 -26.29
CA MET A 535 14.59 -13.49 -25.01
C MET A 535 15.37 -14.75 -24.61
N THR A 536 15.02 -15.92 -25.16
CA THR A 536 15.73 -17.18 -24.90
C THR A 536 17.16 -17.22 -25.45
N PRO A 537 17.45 -16.73 -26.68
CA PRO A 537 18.81 -16.67 -27.20
C PRO A 537 19.74 -15.88 -26.27
N ASP A 538 20.96 -16.39 -26.09
CA ASP A 538 22.01 -15.81 -25.25
C ASP A 538 21.60 -15.53 -23.79
N ARG A 539 20.49 -16.11 -23.32
CA ARG A 539 19.89 -15.83 -22.00
C ARG A 539 19.60 -14.35 -21.77
N ALA A 540 19.23 -13.61 -22.82
CA ALA A 540 18.92 -12.18 -22.76
C ALA A 540 17.82 -11.82 -21.74
N PHE A 541 17.00 -12.79 -21.31
CA PHE A 541 16.03 -12.61 -20.23
C PHE A 541 16.65 -12.23 -18.87
N GLU A 542 17.93 -12.55 -18.61
CA GLU A 542 18.58 -12.24 -17.33
C GLU A 542 18.74 -10.74 -17.10
N ASP A 543 19.03 -9.99 -18.17
CA ASP A 543 19.19 -8.54 -18.13
C ASP A 543 17.84 -7.79 -18.20
N ALA A 544 16.74 -8.50 -18.46
CA ALA A 544 15.41 -7.93 -18.71
C ALA A 544 14.33 -8.41 -17.73
N TYR A 545 14.72 -8.93 -16.56
CA TYR A 545 13.77 -9.38 -15.53
C TYR A 545 12.74 -8.31 -15.13
N PRO A 546 13.08 -7.02 -14.93
CA PRO A 546 12.10 -6.01 -14.57
C PRO A 546 10.98 -5.85 -15.61
N GLN A 547 11.32 -5.85 -16.90
CA GLN A 547 10.37 -5.76 -18.00
C GLN A 547 9.51 -7.02 -18.09
N LEU A 548 10.10 -8.20 -17.94
CA LEU A 548 9.35 -9.48 -17.92
C LEU A 548 8.38 -9.57 -16.73
N GLN A 549 8.77 -9.07 -15.56
CA GLN A 549 7.88 -8.94 -14.40
C GLN A 549 6.72 -7.97 -14.69
N SER A 550 6.99 -6.85 -15.37
CA SER A 550 5.95 -5.91 -15.81
C SER A 550 4.95 -6.57 -16.79
N VAL A 551 5.45 -7.32 -17.77
CA VAL A 551 4.63 -8.14 -18.69
C VAL A 551 3.72 -9.08 -17.91
N MET A 552 4.27 -9.82 -16.93
CA MET A 552 3.48 -10.73 -16.10
C MET A 552 2.40 -9.98 -15.30
N LYS A 553 2.74 -8.87 -14.64
CA LYS A 553 1.78 -8.05 -13.88
C LYS A 553 0.66 -7.51 -14.77
N LYS A 554 0.97 -7.06 -15.99
CA LYS A 554 -0.02 -6.61 -16.98
C LYS A 554 -0.96 -7.74 -17.37
N ILE A 555 -0.46 -8.95 -17.66
CA ILE A 555 -1.31 -10.11 -17.96
C ILE A 555 -2.25 -10.42 -16.80
N LEU A 556 -1.72 -10.48 -15.56
CA LEU A 556 -2.52 -10.78 -14.36
C LEU A 556 -3.55 -9.68 -14.01
N THR A 557 -3.34 -8.45 -14.47
CA THR A 557 -4.27 -7.33 -14.26
C THR A 557 -5.54 -7.47 -15.10
N TYR A 558 -5.48 -8.11 -16.27
CA TYR A 558 -6.63 -8.26 -17.17
C TYR A 558 -7.17 -9.69 -17.22
N PHE A 559 -6.32 -10.72 -17.01
CA PHE A 559 -6.73 -12.13 -17.02
C PHE A 559 -6.93 -12.66 -15.61
N HIS A 560 -8.17 -12.62 -15.13
CA HIS A 560 -8.53 -13.13 -13.80
C HIS A 560 -9.03 -14.58 -13.81
N ASN A 561 -9.39 -15.13 -14.98
CA ASN A 561 -9.82 -16.52 -15.10
C ASN A 561 -8.59 -17.43 -15.27
N PHE A 562 -8.20 -18.10 -14.18
CA PHE A 562 -7.03 -18.96 -14.16
C PHE A 562 -7.16 -20.22 -15.03
N SER A 563 -8.38 -20.72 -15.29
CA SER A 563 -8.58 -21.82 -16.24
C SER A 563 -8.17 -21.38 -17.65
N VAL A 564 -8.54 -20.15 -18.04
CA VAL A 564 -8.13 -19.57 -19.33
C VAL A 564 -6.63 -19.30 -19.35
N LEU A 565 -6.08 -18.74 -18.28
CA LEU A 565 -4.65 -18.41 -18.17
C LEU A 565 -3.76 -19.65 -18.29
N PHE A 566 -4.03 -20.70 -17.51
CA PHE A 566 -3.24 -21.94 -17.57
C PHE A 566 -3.53 -22.78 -18.82
N SER A 567 -4.64 -22.54 -19.53
CA SER A 567 -4.88 -23.15 -20.85
C SER A 567 -3.98 -22.58 -21.95
N MET A 568 -3.25 -21.48 -21.70
CA MET A 568 -2.31 -20.91 -22.66
C MET A 568 -1.02 -21.73 -22.70
N GLU A 569 -0.74 -22.35 -23.84
CA GLU A 569 0.45 -23.21 -24.02
C GLU A 569 1.78 -22.52 -23.70
N LYS A 570 1.85 -21.20 -23.91
CA LYS A 570 3.08 -20.41 -23.71
C LYS A 570 3.18 -19.73 -22.35
N PHE A 571 2.14 -19.80 -21.51
CA PHE A 571 2.16 -19.14 -20.20
C PHE A 571 3.11 -19.82 -19.21
N LEU A 572 3.05 -21.15 -19.06
CA LEU A 572 3.99 -21.88 -18.21
C LEU A 572 5.44 -21.80 -18.72
N PRO A 573 5.73 -21.99 -20.02
CA PRO A 573 7.07 -21.75 -20.55
C PRO A 573 7.60 -20.33 -20.31
N PHE A 574 6.72 -19.32 -20.33
CA PHE A 574 7.10 -17.94 -19.98
C PHE A 574 7.44 -17.81 -18.49
N LEU A 575 6.69 -18.46 -17.60
CA LEU A 575 7.00 -18.53 -16.17
C LEU A 575 8.35 -19.24 -15.91
N ASP A 576 8.68 -20.26 -16.70
CA ASP A 576 9.94 -21.00 -16.58
C ASP A 576 11.17 -20.19 -17.03
N MET A 577 10.99 -19.03 -17.69
CA MET A 577 12.10 -18.12 -18.02
C MET A 577 12.67 -17.41 -16.78
N PHE A 578 11.90 -17.32 -15.68
CA PHE A 578 12.37 -16.72 -14.43
C PHE A 578 13.29 -17.70 -13.69
N GLN A 579 14.57 -17.72 -14.05
CA GLN A 579 15.55 -18.66 -13.50
C GLN A 579 16.18 -18.18 -12.18
N LYS A 580 16.21 -16.87 -11.94
CA LYS A 580 16.70 -16.30 -10.68
C LYS A 580 15.66 -16.50 -9.57
N ASP A 581 16.03 -17.23 -8.52
CA ASP A 581 15.12 -17.62 -7.44
C ASP A 581 14.33 -16.46 -6.84
N SER A 582 15.00 -15.34 -6.52
CA SER A 582 14.33 -14.16 -5.92
C SER A 582 13.23 -13.59 -6.83
N VAL A 583 13.51 -13.47 -8.13
CA VAL A 583 12.59 -12.92 -9.13
C VAL A 583 11.44 -13.89 -9.37
N ARG A 584 11.73 -15.19 -9.44
CA ARG A 584 10.73 -16.25 -9.62
C ARG A 584 9.73 -16.26 -8.47
N VAL A 585 10.21 -16.12 -7.23
CA VAL A 585 9.34 -16.08 -6.04
C VAL A 585 8.44 -14.85 -6.04
N GLU A 586 8.95 -13.67 -6.42
CA GLU A 586 8.12 -12.45 -6.55
C GLU A 586 7.01 -12.59 -7.60
N VAL A 587 7.32 -13.22 -8.73
CA VAL A 587 6.33 -13.52 -9.78
C VAL A 587 5.28 -14.51 -9.24
N CYS A 588 5.70 -15.59 -8.58
CA CYS A 588 4.79 -16.54 -7.95
C CYS A 588 3.88 -15.89 -6.89
N LYS A 589 4.42 -14.97 -6.07
CA LYS A 589 3.62 -14.16 -5.12
C LYS A 589 2.56 -13.35 -5.85
N SER A 590 2.94 -12.66 -6.92
CA SER A 590 2.02 -11.84 -7.73
C SER A 590 0.88 -12.68 -8.33
N ILE A 591 1.19 -13.88 -8.84
CA ILE A 591 0.19 -14.83 -9.36
C ILE A 591 -0.79 -15.24 -8.24
N MET A 592 -0.27 -15.56 -7.05
CA MET A 592 -1.09 -15.99 -5.92
C MET A 592 -1.94 -14.88 -5.31
N GLU A 593 -1.43 -13.65 -5.23
CA GLU A 593 -2.20 -12.49 -4.77
C GLU A 593 -3.42 -12.24 -5.67
N VAL A 594 -3.22 -12.30 -6.99
CA VAL A 594 -4.32 -12.13 -7.95
C VAL A 594 -5.30 -13.31 -7.89
N PHE A 595 -4.79 -14.54 -7.73
CA PHE A 595 -5.63 -15.73 -7.55
C PHE A 595 -6.55 -15.59 -6.33
N ILE A 596 -6.01 -15.25 -5.17
CA ILE A 596 -6.79 -15.12 -3.92
C ILE A 596 -7.79 -13.97 -4.00
N LYS A 597 -7.43 -12.87 -4.68
CA LYS A 597 -8.29 -11.69 -4.79
C LYS A 597 -9.50 -11.92 -5.71
N HIS A 598 -9.30 -12.61 -6.83
CA HIS A 598 -10.33 -12.72 -7.88
C HIS A 598 -11.05 -14.06 -7.92
N GLN A 599 -10.44 -15.15 -7.45
CA GLN A 599 -11.13 -16.42 -7.34
C GLN A 599 -12.10 -16.36 -6.15
N GLN A 600 -13.40 -16.59 -6.40
CA GLN A 600 -14.42 -16.65 -5.33
C GLN A 600 -14.93 -18.07 -5.10
N GLU A 601 -15.01 -18.89 -6.16
CA GLU A 601 -15.49 -20.26 -6.07
C GLU A 601 -14.34 -21.25 -5.91
N PRO A 602 -14.49 -22.32 -5.12
CA PRO A 602 -13.48 -23.33 -4.99
C PRO A 602 -13.32 -24.13 -6.29
N THR A 603 -12.08 -24.49 -6.61
CA THR A 603 -11.71 -25.14 -7.88
C THR A 603 -11.47 -26.64 -7.71
N ARG A 604 -11.79 -27.38 -8.77
CA ARG A 604 -11.56 -28.84 -8.92
C ARG A 604 -10.71 -29.20 -10.13
N ASP A 605 -10.38 -28.21 -10.96
CA ASP A 605 -9.69 -28.42 -12.22
C ASP A 605 -8.25 -28.89 -11.94
N PRO A 606 -7.87 -30.12 -12.33
CA PRO A 606 -6.53 -30.65 -12.10
C PRO A 606 -5.43 -29.78 -12.69
N VAL A 607 -5.69 -29.06 -13.79
CA VAL A 607 -4.69 -28.18 -14.42
C VAL A 607 -4.37 -27.00 -13.51
N ILE A 608 -5.40 -26.35 -12.96
CA ILE A 608 -5.25 -25.24 -12.01
C ILE A 608 -4.57 -25.73 -10.73
N LEU A 609 -5.03 -26.87 -10.19
CA LEU A 609 -4.50 -27.42 -8.96
C LEU A 609 -3.01 -27.78 -9.07
N ASN A 610 -2.60 -28.47 -10.14
CA ASN A 610 -1.20 -28.84 -10.33
C ASN A 610 -0.32 -27.62 -10.61
N ALA A 611 -0.79 -26.67 -11.43
CA ALA A 611 -0.02 -25.46 -11.73
C ALA A 611 0.17 -24.59 -10.48
N LEU A 612 -0.90 -24.34 -9.71
CA LEU A 612 -0.81 -23.57 -8.47
C LEU A 612 -0.05 -24.31 -7.38
N LEU A 613 -0.14 -25.64 -7.31
CA LEU A 613 0.70 -26.43 -6.40
C LEU A 613 2.19 -26.23 -6.72
N HIS A 614 2.58 -26.21 -8.01
CA HIS A 614 3.96 -25.90 -8.42
C HIS A 614 4.39 -24.47 -8.08
N VAL A 615 3.50 -23.49 -8.27
CA VAL A 615 3.72 -22.08 -7.88
C VAL A 615 3.91 -21.97 -6.36
N CYS A 616 3.02 -22.57 -5.57
CA CYS A 616 3.11 -22.61 -4.11
C CYS A 616 4.35 -23.35 -3.63
N LYS A 617 4.73 -24.45 -4.27
CA LYS A 617 5.95 -25.20 -3.96
C LYS A 617 7.20 -24.35 -4.22
N THR A 618 7.26 -23.65 -5.35
CA THR A 618 8.37 -22.73 -5.67
C THR A 618 8.51 -21.65 -4.58
N MET A 619 7.39 -21.10 -4.10
CA MET A 619 7.41 -20.13 -2.99
C MET A 619 7.87 -20.77 -1.67
N HIS A 620 7.39 -21.97 -1.34
CA HIS A 620 7.79 -22.70 -0.15
C HIS A 620 9.29 -23.04 -0.16
N ASP A 621 9.83 -23.52 -1.29
CA ASP A 621 11.22 -23.95 -1.42
C ASP A 621 12.21 -22.78 -1.29
N SER A 622 11.73 -21.53 -1.42
CA SER A 622 12.52 -20.33 -1.13
C SER A 622 12.73 -20.06 0.38
N VAL A 623 11.98 -20.73 1.25
CA VAL A 623 12.06 -20.56 2.70
C VAL A 623 13.31 -21.27 3.23
N ASN A 624 14.28 -20.48 3.71
CA ASN A 624 15.53 -20.96 4.30
C ASN A 624 15.73 -20.42 5.73
N ALA A 625 16.81 -20.82 6.40
CA ALA A 625 17.10 -20.44 7.79
C ALA A 625 17.27 -18.92 8.01
N LEU A 626 17.54 -18.14 6.95
CA LEU A 626 17.71 -16.69 7.00
C LEU A 626 16.41 -15.93 6.70
N THR A 627 15.32 -16.62 6.31
CA THR A 627 14.04 -15.97 6.03
C THR A 627 13.40 -15.43 7.29
N VAL A 628 12.94 -14.18 7.22
CA VAL A 628 12.32 -13.47 8.33
C VAL A 628 10.94 -14.07 8.61
N GLU A 629 10.55 -14.11 9.88
CA GLU A 629 9.23 -14.65 10.30
C GLU A 629 8.04 -13.97 9.61
N ASP A 630 8.14 -12.67 9.31
CA ASP A 630 7.08 -11.95 8.58
C ASP A 630 6.98 -12.39 7.12
N GLU A 631 8.10 -12.70 6.46
CA GLU A 631 8.08 -13.26 5.10
C GLU A 631 7.50 -14.67 5.10
N LYS A 632 7.88 -15.52 6.07
CA LYS A 632 7.27 -16.85 6.24
C LYS A 632 5.77 -16.75 6.45
N ARG A 633 5.32 -15.78 7.26
CA ARG A 633 3.88 -15.52 7.49
C ARG A 633 3.18 -15.09 6.21
N SER A 634 3.77 -14.17 5.44
CA SER A 634 3.22 -13.71 4.16
C SER A 634 3.08 -14.86 3.16
N LEU A 635 4.12 -15.67 2.98
CA LEU A 635 4.09 -16.86 2.11
C LEU A 635 3.05 -17.88 2.56
N ALA A 636 2.97 -18.14 3.88
CA ALA A 636 1.98 -19.05 4.43
C ALA A 636 0.55 -18.56 4.23
N LEU A 637 0.29 -17.24 4.28
CA LEU A 637 -1.03 -16.68 3.98
C LEU A 637 -1.44 -16.94 2.52
N LEU A 638 -0.51 -16.77 1.57
CA LEU A 638 -0.77 -17.05 0.15
C LEU A 638 -1.06 -18.53 -0.09
N ILE A 639 -0.26 -19.43 0.50
CA ILE A 639 -0.46 -20.88 0.39
C ILE A 639 -1.76 -21.32 1.08
N ASN A 640 -2.09 -20.74 2.23
CA ASN A 640 -3.36 -20.99 2.91
C ASN A 640 -4.56 -20.50 2.09
N GLY A 641 -4.40 -19.37 1.39
CA GLY A 641 -5.37 -18.90 0.40
C GLY A 641 -5.63 -19.94 -0.67
N PHE A 642 -4.58 -20.52 -1.26
CA PHE A 642 -4.72 -21.63 -2.22
C PHE A 642 -5.46 -22.84 -1.62
N ILE A 643 -4.99 -23.36 -0.48
CA ILE A 643 -5.55 -24.58 0.14
C ILE A 643 -7.04 -24.43 0.44
N ARG A 644 -7.50 -23.25 0.88
CA ARG A 644 -8.92 -22.98 1.15
C ARG A 644 -9.79 -23.00 -0.11
N MET A 645 -9.19 -22.75 -1.28
CA MET A 645 -9.89 -22.73 -2.57
C MET A 645 -9.91 -24.11 -3.25
N VAL A 646 -9.25 -25.12 -2.69
CA VAL A 646 -9.31 -26.49 -3.21
C VAL A 646 -10.46 -27.24 -2.57
N SER A 647 -11.47 -27.63 -3.38
CA SER A 647 -12.59 -28.44 -2.89
C SER A 647 -13.04 -29.48 -3.90
N PHE A 648 -12.82 -30.76 -3.60
CA PHE A 648 -13.34 -31.89 -4.39
C PHE A 648 -14.82 -32.22 -4.12
N GLY A 649 -15.51 -31.40 -3.32
CA GLY A 649 -16.93 -31.58 -3.02
C GLY A 649 -17.22 -32.81 -2.18
N ARG A 650 -17.94 -33.78 -2.75
CA ARG A 650 -18.33 -35.02 -2.06
C ARG A 650 -17.27 -36.11 -2.16
N ASP A 651 -16.22 -35.91 -2.95
CA ASP A 651 -15.09 -36.84 -2.99
C ASP A 651 -14.13 -36.55 -1.82
N PHE A 652 -14.50 -37.08 -0.66
CA PHE A 652 -13.77 -36.86 0.57
C PHE A 652 -12.40 -37.57 0.56
N GLU A 653 -12.26 -38.68 -0.16
CA GLU A 653 -10.98 -39.42 -0.27
C GLU A 653 -9.97 -38.62 -1.09
N GLN A 654 -10.39 -38.03 -2.21
CA GLN A 654 -9.51 -37.18 -3.02
C GLN A 654 -9.08 -35.92 -2.25
N GLN A 655 -9.98 -35.30 -1.48
CA GLN A 655 -9.62 -34.16 -0.62
C GLN A 655 -8.60 -34.55 0.45
N LEU A 656 -8.75 -35.72 1.10
CA LEU A 656 -7.78 -36.19 2.07
C LEU A 656 -6.42 -36.50 1.42
N SER A 657 -6.42 -37.11 0.23
CA SER A 657 -5.19 -37.37 -0.54
C SER A 657 -4.45 -36.07 -0.86
N PHE A 658 -5.17 -35.02 -1.27
CA PHE A 658 -4.58 -33.69 -1.48
C PHE A 658 -3.98 -33.11 -0.19
N CYS A 659 -4.65 -33.24 0.96
CA CYS A 659 -4.08 -32.79 2.23
C CYS A 659 -2.79 -33.55 2.61
N VAL A 660 -2.72 -34.85 2.30
CA VAL A 660 -1.50 -35.67 2.52
C VAL A 660 -0.36 -35.18 1.63
N GLU A 661 -0.62 -34.92 0.35
CA GLU A 661 0.37 -34.37 -0.58
C GLU A 661 0.83 -32.96 -0.17
N ALA A 662 -0.11 -32.10 0.22
CA ALA A 662 0.18 -30.75 0.70
C ALA A 662 1.02 -30.77 1.98
N ARG A 663 0.76 -31.70 2.91
CA ARG A 663 1.59 -31.86 4.11
C ARG A 663 3.03 -32.26 3.78
N ALA A 664 3.21 -33.18 2.84
CA ALA A 664 4.54 -33.61 2.40
C ALA A 664 5.30 -32.48 1.68
N THR A 665 4.57 -31.62 0.95
CA THR A 665 5.15 -30.52 0.19
C THR A 665 5.50 -29.31 1.06
N PHE A 666 4.63 -28.94 2.00
CA PHE A 666 4.73 -27.68 2.77
C PHE A 666 5.21 -27.88 4.22
N CYS A 667 6.14 -28.79 4.44
CA CYS A 667 6.56 -29.22 5.78
C CYS A 667 7.25 -28.12 6.61
N ASN A 668 7.81 -27.08 5.99
CA ASN A 668 8.59 -26.05 6.70
C ASN A 668 7.73 -24.88 7.21
N LEU A 669 6.45 -24.80 6.79
CA LEU A 669 5.55 -23.70 7.14
C LEU A 669 4.47 -24.15 8.13
N GLU A 670 4.69 -23.90 9.41
CA GLU A 670 3.72 -24.25 10.46
C GLU A 670 2.31 -23.70 10.25
N PRO A 671 2.09 -22.43 9.84
CA PRO A 671 0.74 -21.93 9.64
C PRO A 671 -0.02 -22.67 8.54
N VAL A 672 0.70 -23.28 7.59
CA VAL A 672 0.12 -24.14 6.55
C VAL A 672 -0.28 -25.49 7.13
N ILE A 673 0.60 -26.10 7.93
CA ILE A 673 0.30 -27.37 8.63
C ILE A 673 -0.93 -27.23 9.54
N ILE A 674 -1.02 -26.14 10.29
CA ILE A 674 -2.18 -25.82 11.14
C ILE A 674 -3.46 -25.74 10.30
N GLN A 675 -3.42 -25.01 9.17
CA GLN A 675 -4.56 -24.91 8.26
C GLN A 675 -4.96 -26.27 7.66
N LEU A 676 -4.00 -27.14 7.33
CA LEU A 676 -4.29 -28.50 6.85
C LEU A 676 -5.01 -29.34 7.90
N ILE A 677 -4.59 -29.26 9.18
CA ILE A 677 -5.29 -29.96 10.29
C ILE A 677 -6.72 -29.45 10.43
N HIS A 678 -6.94 -28.13 10.37
CA HIS A 678 -8.29 -27.56 10.38
C HIS A 678 -9.13 -28.03 9.18
N THR A 679 -8.53 -28.12 8.00
CA THR A 679 -9.20 -28.58 6.77
C THR A 679 -9.63 -30.05 6.91
N VAL A 680 -8.78 -30.91 7.47
CA VAL A 680 -9.11 -32.32 7.72
C VAL A 680 -10.15 -32.49 8.83
N ASN A 681 -10.11 -31.66 9.88
CA ASN A 681 -11.14 -31.64 10.92
C ASN A 681 -12.49 -31.17 10.37
N GLN A 682 -12.49 -30.17 9.48
CA GLN A 682 -13.69 -29.74 8.76
C GLN A 682 -14.24 -30.84 7.84
N LEU A 683 -13.37 -31.57 7.15
CA LEU A 683 -13.74 -32.71 6.30
C LEU A 683 -14.44 -33.83 7.10
N ALA A 684 -13.95 -34.13 8.30
CA ALA A 684 -14.60 -35.07 9.22
C ALA A 684 -16.00 -34.58 9.65
N MET A 685 -16.13 -33.29 9.98
CA MET A 685 -17.42 -32.70 10.35
C MET A 685 -18.41 -32.61 9.19
N GLU A 686 -17.93 -32.35 7.97
CA GLU A 686 -18.77 -32.36 6.78
C GLU A 686 -19.26 -33.78 6.45
N THR A 687 -18.40 -34.78 6.63
CA THR A 687 -18.80 -36.20 6.53
C THR A 687 -19.93 -36.51 7.53
N ARG A 688 -19.83 -36.02 8.77
CA ARG A 688 -20.91 -36.14 9.77
C ARG A 688 -22.21 -35.50 9.32
N ARG A 689 -22.12 -34.28 8.78
CA ARG A 689 -23.27 -33.49 8.29
C ARG A 689 -24.00 -34.22 7.17
N VAL A 690 -23.26 -34.77 6.20
CA VAL A 690 -23.84 -35.54 5.08
C VAL A 690 -24.50 -36.84 5.57
N MET A 691 -23.92 -37.48 6.59
CA MET A 691 -24.41 -38.76 7.12
C MET A 691 -25.46 -38.61 8.25
N GLY A 692 -25.90 -37.40 8.58
CA GLY A 692 -26.87 -37.16 9.66
C GLY A 692 -26.43 -37.68 11.04
N GLY A 693 -25.12 -37.80 11.27
CA GLY A 693 -24.57 -38.35 12.52
C GLY A 693 -24.66 -39.88 12.66
N SER A 694 -24.92 -40.63 11.60
CA SER A 694 -24.77 -42.11 11.57
C SER A 694 -23.78 -42.53 10.50
N HIS A 695 -22.58 -42.92 10.89
CA HIS A 695 -21.55 -43.33 9.95
C HIS A 695 -21.77 -44.77 9.47
N SER A 696 -21.64 -45.00 8.16
CA SER A 696 -21.43 -46.33 7.57
C SER A 696 -20.03 -46.87 7.90
N ARG A 697 -19.78 -48.17 7.70
CA ARG A 697 -18.45 -48.78 7.91
C ARG A 697 -17.33 -48.06 7.15
N LYS A 698 -17.60 -47.62 5.90
CA LYS A 698 -16.65 -46.88 5.07
C LYS A 698 -16.40 -45.46 5.60
N THR A 699 -17.46 -44.71 5.87
CA THR A 699 -17.34 -43.33 6.39
C THR A 699 -16.72 -43.29 7.79
N ALA A 700 -16.96 -44.31 8.61
CA ALA A 700 -16.32 -44.43 9.93
C ALA A 700 -14.82 -44.73 9.79
N ALA A 701 -14.42 -45.57 8.84
CA ALA A 701 -13.00 -45.80 8.54
C ALA A 701 -12.33 -44.52 8.01
N PHE A 702 -13.03 -43.77 7.15
CA PHE A 702 -12.57 -42.48 6.63
C PHE A 702 -12.35 -41.45 7.75
N VAL A 703 -13.34 -41.25 8.64
CA VAL A 703 -13.17 -40.29 9.75
C VAL A 703 -12.04 -40.73 10.70
N ARG A 704 -11.86 -42.03 10.93
CA ARG A 704 -10.68 -42.54 11.65
C ARG A 704 -9.37 -42.24 10.93
N ALA A 705 -9.34 -42.28 9.61
CA ALA A 705 -8.17 -41.87 8.83
C ALA A 705 -7.91 -40.36 8.94
N CYS A 706 -8.94 -39.52 8.93
CA CYS A 706 -8.81 -38.08 9.21
C CYS A 706 -8.25 -37.82 10.61
N ALA A 707 -8.76 -38.52 11.63
CA ALA A 707 -8.24 -38.44 12.99
C ALA A 707 -6.78 -38.91 13.06
N ALA A 708 -6.42 -40.01 12.41
CA ALA A 708 -5.05 -40.50 12.36
C ALA A 708 -4.11 -39.48 11.70
N TYR A 709 -4.54 -38.87 10.59
CA TYR A 709 -3.80 -37.79 9.92
C TYR A 709 -3.52 -36.63 10.88
N SER A 710 -4.54 -36.12 11.58
CA SER A 710 -4.36 -35.04 12.55
C SER A 710 -3.42 -35.46 13.68
N PHE A 711 -3.56 -36.69 14.20
CA PHE A 711 -2.74 -37.21 15.30
C PHE A 711 -1.24 -37.30 14.96
N ILE A 712 -0.88 -37.71 13.75
CA ILE A 712 0.53 -37.79 13.33
C ILE A 712 1.10 -36.44 12.87
N THR A 713 0.24 -35.46 12.60
CA THR A 713 0.64 -34.14 12.07
C THR A 713 0.84 -33.12 13.19
N ILE A 714 0.05 -33.17 14.26
CA ILE A 714 0.18 -32.23 15.40
C ILE A 714 1.59 -32.25 16.04
N PRO A 715 2.25 -33.42 16.26
CA PRO A 715 3.61 -33.44 16.83
C PRO A 715 4.67 -32.72 16.01
N SER A 716 4.46 -32.44 14.71
CA SER A 716 5.46 -31.76 13.88
C SER A 716 5.49 -30.23 14.06
N LEU A 717 4.59 -29.66 14.87
CA LEU A 717 4.56 -28.23 15.17
C LEU A 717 5.54 -27.89 16.31
N THR A 718 6.30 -26.81 16.20
CA THR A 718 7.17 -26.34 17.29
C THR A 718 6.37 -25.65 18.41
N SER A 719 5.30 -24.94 18.05
CA SER A 719 4.45 -24.24 19.02
C SER A 719 3.64 -25.21 19.90
N ILE A 720 4.00 -25.30 21.17
CA ILE A 720 3.32 -26.14 22.17
C ILE A 720 1.86 -25.71 22.36
N PHE A 721 1.58 -24.40 22.37
CA PHE A 721 0.20 -23.90 22.45
C PHE A 721 -0.64 -24.32 21.26
N SER A 722 -0.08 -24.29 20.05
CA SER A 722 -0.78 -24.78 18.85
C SER A 722 -1.05 -26.29 18.96
N ARG A 723 -0.07 -27.07 19.44
CA ARG A 723 -0.25 -28.52 19.71
C ARG A 723 -1.41 -28.79 20.67
N LEU A 724 -1.44 -28.11 21.82
CA LEU A 724 -2.47 -28.26 22.83
C LEU A 724 -3.88 -27.98 22.27
N HIS A 725 -4.06 -26.81 21.63
CA HIS A 725 -5.36 -26.42 21.08
C HIS A 725 -5.81 -27.36 19.95
N LEU A 726 -4.89 -27.81 19.09
CA LEU A 726 -5.22 -28.72 17.99
C LEU A 726 -5.52 -30.13 18.48
N TYR A 727 -4.86 -30.62 19.53
CA TYR A 727 -5.22 -31.90 20.15
C TYR A 727 -6.61 -31.84 20.77
N LEU A 728 -6.93 -30.78 21.50
CA LEU A 728 -8.27 -30.59 22.08
C LEU A 728 -9.35 -30.50 20.98
N LEU A 729 -9.13 -29.67 19.96
CA LEU A 729 -10.09 -29.51 18.86
C LEU A 729 -10.27 -30.81 18.07
N SER A 730 -9.19 -31.50 17.74
CA SER A 730 -9.26 -32.77 17.00
C SER A 730 -9.90 -33.87 17.85
N GLY A 731 -9.69 -33.86 19.17
CA GLY A 731 -10.38 -34.71 20.13
C GLY A 731 -11.90 -34.45 20.17
N GLN A 732 -12.31 -33.19 20.22
CA GLN A 732 -13.72 -32.79 20.16
C GLN A 732 -14.38 -33.23 18.84
N VAL A 733 -13.69 -33.08 17.72
CA VAL A 733 -14.17 -33.54 16.39
C VAL A 733 -14.27 -35.07 16.35
N ALA A 734 -13.32 -35.79 16.95
CA ALA A 734 -13.38 -37.25 17.07
C ALA A 734 -14.57 -37.71 17.93
N LEU A 735 -14.83 -37.06 19.07
CA LEU A 735 -16.01 -37.33 19.92
C LEU A 735 -17.31 -37.08 19.16
N ALA A 736 -17.39 -35.95 18.46
CA ALA A 736 -18.53 -35.60 17.61
C ALA A 736 -18.84 -36.68 16.56
N ASN A 737 -17.82 -37.38 16.05
CA ASN A 737 -17.95 -38.44 15.04
C ASN A 737 -18.01 -39.86 15.62
N GLN A 738 -18.23 -40.04 16.93
CA GLN A 738 -18.29 -41.35 17.60
C GLN A 738 -16.98 -42.16 17.53
N CYS A 739 -15.84 -41.50 17.36
CA CYS A 739 -14.50 -42.11 17.34
C CYS A 739 -13.86 -42.04 18.75
N LEU A 740 -14.40 -42.78 19.71
CA LEU A 740 -14.03 -42.68 21.13
C LEU A 740 -12.56 -43.00 21.41
N SER A 741 -12.02 -44.06 20.81
CA SER A 741 -10.62 -44.45 21.06
C SER A 741 -9.62 -43.43 20.51
N GLN A 742 -9.93 -42.81 19.36
CA GLN A 742 -9.11 -41.72 18.80
C GLN A 742 -9.23 -40.46 19.65
N ALA A 743 -10.44 -40.13 20.13
CA ALA A 743 -10.65 -39.00 21.04
C ALA A 743 -9.86 -39.14 22.34
N ASP A 744 -9.91 -40.32 22.97
CA ASP A 744 -9.15 -40.61 24.18
C ASP A 744 -7.63 -40.48 23.94
N ALA A 745 -7.13 -40.98 22.80
CA ALA A 745 -5.72 -40.81 22.42
C ALA A 745 -5.33 -39.32 22.29
N PHE A 746 -6.17 -38.49 21.66
CA PHE A 746 -5.92 -37.04 21.54
C PHE A 746 -5.90 -36.34 22.90
N LEU A 747 -6.84 -36.66 23.78
CA LEU A 747 -6.94 -36.06 25.10
C LEU A 747 -5.76 -36.47 25.99
N LYS A 748 -5.34 -37.75 25.93
CA LYS A 748 -4.14 -38.24 26.62
C LYS A 748 -2.88 -37.54 26.10
N ALA A 749 -2.74 -37.36 24.79
CA ALA A 749 -1.62 -36.64 24.19
C ALA A 749 -1.59 -35.16 24.60
N ALA A 750 -2.76 -34.51 24.70
CA ALA A 750 -2.85 -33.14 25.21
C ALA A 750 -2.39 -33.03 26.67
N VAL A 751 -2.81 -33.98 27.52
CA VAL A 751 -2.41 -34.03 28.94
C VAL A 751 -0.90 -34.28 29.08
N SER A 752 -0.31 -35.16 28.26
CA SER A 752 1.13 -35.45 28.34
C SER A 752 2.03 -34.30 27.89
N VAL A 753 1.53 -33.42 27.02
CA VAL A 753 2.29 -32.25 26.50
C VAL A 753 2.18 -31.04 27.44
N LEU A 754 1.19 -31.02 28.33
CA LEU A 754 0.94 -29.90 29.24
C LEU A 754 2.15 -29.51 30.12
N PRO A 755 2.96 -30.44 30.67
CA PRO A 755 4.16 -30.10 31.43
C PRO A 755 5.26 -29.41 30.61
N GLU A 756 5.25 -29.54 29.28
CA GLU A 756 6.28 -29.00 28.37
C GLU A 756 6.11 -27.48 28.12
N VAL A 757 5.02 -26.87 28.59
CA VAL A 757 4.69 -25.44 28.31
C VAL A 757 5.74 -24.49 28.90
N PRO A 758 6.29 -23.54 28.12
CA PRO A 758 7.31 -22.61 28.60
C PRO A 758 6.68 -21.54 29.51
N ARG A 759 7.40 -21.11 30.56
CA ARG A 759 6.91 -20.11 31.53
C ARG A 759 6.63 -18.73 30.90
N THR A 760 7.51 -18.26 30.02
CA THR A 760 7.37 -16.97 29.34
C THR A 760 7.31 -17.14 27.83
N ILE A 761 6.48 -16.31 27.19
CA ILE A 761 6.32 -16.25 25.74
C ILE A 761 6.67 -14.84 25.29
N SER A 762 7.45 -14.71 24.21
CA SER A 762 7.67 -13.42 23.56
C SER A 762 6.47 -13.08 22.68
N VAL A 763 5.66 -12.10 23.09
CA VAL A 763 4.55 -11.56 22.29
C VAL A 763 4.92 -10.13 21.91
N GLU A 764 5.06 -9.86 20.61
CA GLU A 764 5.45 -8.53 20.08
C GLU A 764 6.77 -8.00 20.68
N GLY A 765 7.75 -8.88 20.90
CA GLY A 765 9.05 -8.54 21.48
C GLY A 765 9.05 -8.31 23.00
N LYS A 766 7.89 -8.41 23.66
CA LYS A 766 7.78 -8.35 25.13
C LYS A 766 7.57 -9.75 25.70
N GLN A 767 8.38 -10.13 26.68
CA GLN A 767 8.19 -11.35 27.45
C GLN A 767 6.93 -11.21 28.31
N ARG A 768 5.93 -12.06 28.07
CA ARG A 768 4.71 -12.16 28.89
C ARG A 768 4.62 -13.55 29.52
N SER A 769 3.98 -13.64 30.68
CA SER A 769 3.71 -14.93 31.30
C SER A 769 2.75 -15.76 30.44
N SER A 770 3.07 -17.04 30.29
CA SER A 770 2.29 -18.04 29.55
C SER A 770 1.03 -18.50 30.29
N GLU A 771 0.95 -18.24 31.59
CA GLU A 771 -0.04 -18.85 32.48
C GLU A 771 -1.48 -18.48 32.15
N ALA A 772 -1.73 -17.27 31.63
CA ALA A 772 -3.06 -16.86 31.20
C ALA A 772 -3.58 -17.73 30.05
N PHE A 773 -2.74 -18.00 29.05
CA PHE A 773 -3.09 -18.86 27.92
C PHE A 773 -3.28 -20.31 28.35
N LEU A 774 -2.45 -20.78 29.29
CA LEU A 774 -2.59 -22.12 29.86
C LEU A 774 -3.90 -22.27 30.66
N LEU A 775 -4.28 -21.25 31.43
CA LEU A 775 -5.56 -21.22 32.16
C LEU A 775 -6.75 -21.32 31.23
N ASP A 776 -6.77 -20.53 30.14
CA ASP A 776 -7.85 -20.56 29.16
C ASP A 776 -7.97 -21.93 28.50
N PHE A 777 -6.83 -22.53 28.12
CA PHE A 777 -6.78 -23.89 27.59
C PHE A 777 -7.32 -24.92 28.58
N ILE A 778 -6.85 -24.91 29.84
CA ILE A 778 -7.29 -25.86 30.86
C ILE A 778 -8.79 -25.71 31.14
N ASN A 779 -9.32 -24.48 31.18
CA ASN A 779 -10.75 -24.25 31.37
C ASN A 779 -11.57 -24.82 30.20
N SER A 780 -11.10 -24.66 28.96
CA SER A 780 -11.71 -25.28 27.79
C SER A 780 -11.63 -26.82 27.81
N PHE A 781 -10.49 -27.35 28.25
CA PHE A 781 -10.25 -28.79 28.40
C PHE A 781 -11.18 -29.39 29.47
N LEU A 782 -11.25 -28.78 30.65
CA LEU A 782 -12.17 -29.15 31.73
C LEU A 782 -13.62 -29.14 31.26
N SER A 783 -14.03 -28.12 30.50
CA SER A 783 -15.38 -28.08 29.93
C SER A 783 -15.65 -29.30 29.05
N THR A 784 -14.69 -29.69 28.20
CA THR A 784 -14.81 -30.83 27.28
C THR A 784 -14.88 -32.16 28.03
N LEU A 785 -14.16 -32.32 29.13
CA LEU A 785 -14.13 -33.57 29.92
C LEU A 785 -15.50 -33.98 30.48
N LEU A 786 -16.47 -33.06 30.60
CA LEU A 786 -17.81 -33.38 31.08
C LEU A 786 -18.51 -34.45 30.23
N VAL A 787 -18.33 -34.38 28.91
CA VAL A 787 -19.00 -35.28 27.93
C VAL A 787 -18.13 -36.45 27.51
N VAL A 788 -16.92 -36.57 28.06
CA VAL A 788 -15.99 -37.65 27.73
C VAL A 788 -16.32 -38.88 28.60
N PRO A 789 -16.57 -40.05 27.98
CA PRO A 789 -16.77 -41.27 28.75
C PRO A 789 -15.48 -41.71 29.44
N ASP A 790 -15.60 -42.21 30.66
CA ASP A 790 -14.49 -42.85 31.35
C ASP A 790 -14.10 -44.17 30.68
N HIS A 791 -12.81 -44.50 30.74
CA HIS A 791 -12.30 -45.74 30.19
C HIS A 791 -12.70 -46.93 31.08
N PRO A 792 -13.28 -48.02 30.55
CA PRO A 792 -13.76 -49.15 31.35
C PRO A 792 -12.70 -49.85 32.23
N GLU A 793 -11.42 -49.73 31.87
CA GLU A 793 -10.30 -50.47 32.48
C GLU A 793 -9.37 -49.58 33.33
N GLN A 794 -9.37 -48.25 33.11
CA GLN A 794 -8.39 -47.33 33.74
C GLN A 794 -8.94 -46.66 35.00
N GLY A 795 -10.12 -47.08 35.45
CA GLY A 795 -10.80 -46.55 36.61
C GLY A 795 -11.50 -45.22 36.34
N VAL A 796 -12.24 -44.79 37.36
CA VAL A 796 -13.13 -43.64 37.31
C VAL A 796 -12.34 -42.32 37.30
N LEU A 797 -12.81 -41.32 36.54
CA LEU A 797 -12.21 -39.99 36.41
C LEU A 797 -10.75 -39.99 35.94
N TYR A 798 -10.33 -40.98 35.14
CA TYR A 798 -8.93 -41.16 34.74
C TYR A 798 -8.33 -39.90 34.11
N LEU A 799 -8.99 -39.30 33.12
CA LEU A 799 -8.49 -38.10 32.41
C LEU A 799 -8.49 -36.86 33.30
N VAL A 800 -9.49 -36.71 34.18
CA VAL A 800 -9.57 -35.59 35.13
C VAL A 800 -8.42 -35.68 36.14
N ARG A 801 -8.16 -36.89 36.68
CA ARG A 801 -7.02 -37.15 37.57
C ARG A 801 -5.69 -36.94 36.85
N GLY A 802 -5.57 -37.43 35.61
CA GLY A 802 -4.40 -37.21 34.77
C GLY A 802 -4.09 -35.74 34.58
N LEU A 803 -5.10 -34.93 34.23
CA LEU A 803 -4.96 -33.48 34.09
C LEU A 803 -4.52 -32.81 35.39
N LEU A 804 -5.16 -33.13 36.51
CA LEU A 804 -4.83 -32.52 37.81
C LEU A 804 -3.43 -32.92 38.31
N ASN A 805 -3.00 -34.16 38.07
CA ASN A 805 -1.64 -34.59 38.37
C ASN A 805 -0.61 -33.82 37.52
N MET A 806 -0.85 -33.66 36.22
CA MET A 806 0.06 -32.88 35.37
C MET A 806 0.10 -31.39 35.73
N VAL A 807 -1.04 -30.83 36.15
CA VAL A 807 -1.13 -29.47 36.71
C VAL A 807 -0.34 -29.35 38.02
N GLN A 808 -0.29 -30.42 38.82
CA GLN A 808 0.50 -30.47 40.03
C GLN A 808 2.00 -30.53 39.74
N ASP A 809 2.40 -31.31 38.74
CA ASP A 809 3.79 -31.51 38.29
C ASP A 809 4.35 -30.32 37.49
N TYR A 810 3.46 -29.49 36.91
CA TYR A 810 3.86 -28.27 36.19
C TYR A 810 4.54 -27.27 37.13
N THR A 811 5.64 -26.66 36.65
CA THR A 811 6.39 -25.66 37.42
C THR A 811 5.82 -24.25 37.21
N TRP A 812 4.90 -23.87 38.10
CA TRP A 812 4.26 -22.55 38.16
C TRP A 812 5.25 -21.45 38.57
N GLU A 813 4.95 -20.18 38.24
CA GLU A 813 5.72 -19.04 38.73
C GLU A 813 5.53 -18.84 40.25
N ASP A 814 6.62 -18.50 40.97
CA ASP A 814 6.65 -18.43 42.44
C ASP A 814 5.63 -17.44 43.05
N ASN A 815 5.14 -16.48 42.26
CA ASN A 815 4.20 -15.45 42.68
C ASN A 815 2.83 -15.56 41.97
N SER A 816 2.52 -16.71 41.37
CA SER A 816 1.28 -16.90 40.62
C SER A 816 0.16 -17.58 41.40
N ASP A 817 -1.06 -17.09 41.18
CA ASP A 817 -2.30 -17.68 41.67
C ASP A 817 -2.89 -18.71 40.68
N ALA A 818 -2.24 -18.94 39.52
CA ALA A 818 -2.82 -19.67 38.39
C ALA A 818 -3.14 -21.13 38.74
N LYS A 819 -2.25 -21.84 39.43
CA LYS A 819 -2.48 -23.22 39.91
C LYS A 819 -3.78 -23.33 40.72
N VAL A 820 -4.01 -22.38 41.63
CA VAL A 820 -5.18 -22.37 42.51
C VAL A 820 -6.44 -22.00 41.73
N ARG A 821 -6.33 -21.12 40.73
CA ARG A 821 -7.45 -20.81 39.82
C ARG A 821 -7.88 -22.04 39.01
N VAL A 822 -6.95 -22.91 38.59
CA VAL A 822 -7.28 -24.20 37.95
C VAL A 822 -8.08 -25.07 38.90
N TYR A 823 -7.64 -25.22 40.15
CA TYR A 823 -8.36 -26.04 41.14
C TYR A 823 -9.76 -25.52 41.44
N ILE A 824 -9.92 -24.19 41.55
CA ILE A 824 -11.25 -23.57 41.70
C ILE A 824 -12.11 -23.86 40.46
N SER A 825 -11.53 -23.80 39.25
CA SER A 825 -12.25 -24.04 37.99
C SER A 825 -12.59 -25.53 37.75
N ALA A 826 -11.88 -26.46 38.40
CA ALA A 826 -12.21 -27.88 38.37
C ALA A 826 -13.43 -28.24 39.25
N LEU A 827 -13.73 -27.46 40.30
CA LEU A 827 -14.87 -27.71 41.20
C LEU A 827 -16.24 -27.66 40.48
N PRO A 828 -16.54 -26.68 39.61
CA PRO A 828 -17.74 -26.68 38.77
C PRO A 828 -17.90 -27.94 37.91
N LEU A 829 -16.82 -28.42 37.30
CA LEU A 829 -16.84 -29.65 36.49
C LEU A 829 -17.22 -30.86 37.35
N LEU A 830 -16.55 -31.04 38.48
CA LEU A 830 -16.80 -32.16 39.40
C LEU A 830 -18.24 -32.10 39.95
N ALA A 831 -18.73 -30.91 40.26
CA ALA A 831 -20.11 -30.70 40.67
C ALA A 831 -21.12 -31.05 39.55
N ALA A 832 -20.80 -30.73 38.30
CA ALA A 832 -21.61 -31.11 37.14
C ALA A 832 -21.58 -32.63 36.90
N MET A 833 -20.42 -33.28 37.05
CA MET A 833 -20.29 -34.74 36.90
C MET A 833 -21.06 -35.53 37.95
N SER A 834 -21.30 -34.94 39.13
CA SER A 834 -22.11 -35.56 40.20
C SER A 834 -23.63 -35.50 39.98
N GLN A 835 -24.10 -34.80 38.93
CA GLN A 835 -25.51 -34.73 38.59
C GLN A 835 -25.98 -35.98 37.84
N GLU A 836 -27.26 -36.32 37.99
CA GLU A 836 -27.91 -37.41 37.24
C GLU A 836 -28.07 -37.09 35.74
N SER A 837 -28.11 -35.81 35.38
CA SER A 837 -28.19 -35.33 34.00
C SER A 837 -27.26 -34.13 33.79
N TYR A 838 -26.47 -34.16 32.73
CA TYR A 838 -25.50 -33.13 32.37
C TYR A 838 -26.15 -31.98 31.60
N LEU A 839 -25.45 -30.83 31.58
CA LEU A 839 -25.93 -29.61 30.92
C LEU A 839 -26.01 -29.75 29.40
N TYR A 840 -25.10 -30.51 28.81
CA TYR A 840 -25.07 -30.79 27.39
C TYR A 840 -24.49 -32.18 27.14
N THR A 841 -24.93 -32.82 26.06
CA THR A 841 -24.55 -34.19 25.70
C THR A 841 -24.23 -34.26 24.22
N ILE A 842 -23.36 -35.20 23.82
CA ILE A 842 -23.06 -35.45 22.42
C ILE A 842 -24.00 -36.56 21.92
N PRO A 843 -24.77 -36.34 20.83
CA PRO A 843 -25.66 -37.37 20.31
C PRO A 843 -24.92 -38.68 20.02
N LYS A 844 -25.42 -39.79 20.58
CA LYS A 844 -24.89 -41.17 20.43
C LYS A 844 -23.51 -41.42 21.05
N VAL A 845 -23.11 -40.60 22.03
CA VAL A 845 -21.97 -40.87 22.90
C VAL A 845 -22.50 -40.98 24.31
N ASP A 846 -22.29 -42.14 24.94
CA ASP A 846 -22.75 -42.39 26.31
C ASP A 846 -21.80 -41.68 27.28
N SER A 847 -22.20 -40.50 27.77
CA SER A 847 -21.45 -39.75 28.79
C SER A 847 -21.49 -40.46 30.14
N ASN A 848 -20.65 -40.01 31.07
CA ASN A 848 -20.58 -40.55 32.43
C ASN A 848 -21.92 -40.51 33.20
N GLU A 849 -22.86 -39.65 32.83
CA GLU A 849 -24.25 -39.66 33.36
C GLU A 849 -24.98 -40.98 33.06
N THR A 850 -24.80 -41.54 31.86
CA THR A 850 -25.46 -42.77 31.41
C THR A 850 -24.69 -43.99 31.89
N LEU A 851 -23.36 -43.89 31.98
CA LEU A 851 -22.49 -44.99 32.41
C LEU A 851 -22.60 -45.25 33.92
N TYR A 852 -22.62 -44.20 34.75
CA TYR A 852 -22.61 -44.34 36.21
C TYR A 852 -23.94 -43.96 36.88
N GLY A 853 -24.84 -43.22 36.22
CA GLY A 853 -26.21 -42.99 36.70
C GLY A 853 -26.33 -42.44 38.12
N GLY A 854 -25.33 -41.68 38.59
CA GLY A 854 -25.30 -41.18 39.97
C GLY A 854 -24.92 -42.23 41.04
N ASP A 855 -24.21 -43.30 40.68
CA ASP A 855 -23.74 -44.33 41.62
C ASP A 855 -23.09 -43.69 42.87
N PRO A 856 -23.54 -44.05 44.10
CA PRO A 856 -22.96 -43.50 45.33
C PRO A 856 -21.44 -43.69 45.45
N LYS A 857 -20.86 -44.75 44.84
CA LYS A 857 -19.40 -44.94 44.81
C LYS A 857 -18.70 -43.92 43.91
N PHE A 858 -19.29 -43.61 42.77
CA PHE A 858 -18.80 -42.60 41.83
C PHE A 858 -18.85 -41.20 42.45
N VAL A 859 -19.99 -40.87 43.07
CA VAL A 859 -20.18 -39.58 43.77
C VAL A 859 -19.23 -39.45 44.96
N ALA A 860 -18.98 -40.52 45.72
CA ALA A 860 -18.02 -40.51 46.83
C ALA A 860 -16.58 -40.21 46.36
N GLU A 861 -16.17 -40.75 45.21
CA GLU A 861 -14.86 -40.46 44.61
C GLU A 861 -14.74 -39.01 44.11
N ILE A 862 -15.82 -38.46 43.52
CA ILE A 862 -15.90 -37.04 43.16
C ILE A 862 -15.76 -36.17 44.41
N SER A 863 -16.51 -36.47 45.48
CA SER A 863 -16.44 -35.73 46.73
C SER A 863 -15.04 -35.76 47.33
N ARG A 864 -14.39 -36.92 47.39
CA ARG A 864 -13.00 -37.04 47.88
C ARG A 864 -12.02 -36.16 47.09
N LEU A 865 -12.20 -36.07 45.78
CA LEU A 865 -11.35 -35.25 44.92
C LEU A 865 -11.63 -33.75 45.13
N CYS A 866 -12.89 -33.33 45.25
CA CYS A 866 -13.26 -31.96 45.64
C CYS A 866 -12.69 -31.57 47.02
N GLU A 867 -12.74 -32.46 48.01
CA GLU A 867 -12.16 -32.22 49.34
C GLU A 867 -10.66 -31.98 49.29
N THR A 868 -9.95 -32.77 48.46
CA THR A 868 -8.50 -32.62 48.25
C THR A 868 -8.19 -31.27 47.59
N LEU A 869 -8.93 -30.89 46.54
CA LEU A 869 -8.75 -29.61 45.86
C LEU A 869 -9.05 -28.41 46.77
N ILE A 870 -10.15 -28.45 47.52
CA ILE A 870 -10.50 -27.41 48.49
C ILE A 870 -9.42 -27.31 49.57
N GLY A 871 -8.90 -28.44 50.06
CA GLY A 871 -7.78 -28.47 51.00
C GLY A 871 -6.55 -27.73 50.47
N GLN A 872 -6.13 -28.02 49.23
CA GLN A 872 -4.99 -27.36 48.60
C GLN A 872 -5.22 -25.85 48.38
N VAL A 873 -6.43 -25.44 47.99
CA VAL A 873 -6.78 -24.01 47.85
C VAL A 873 -6.70 -23.30 49.21
N LEU A 874 -7.21 -23.92 50.28
CA LEU A 874 -7.18 -23.34 51.63
C LEU A 874 -5.76 -23.24 52.18
N ASP A 875 -4.89 -24.20 51.90
CA ASP A 875 -3.48 -24.14 52.31
C ASP A 875 -2.74 -23.00 51.60
N HIS A 876 -2.97 -22.79 50.30
CA HIS A 876 -2.40 -21.65 49.58
C HIS A 876 -2.92 -20.30 50.12
N LEU A 877 -4.22 -20.20 50.43
CA LEU A 877 -4.80 -18.99 51.05
C LEU A 877 -4.16 -18.68 52.41
N LYS A 878 -3.74 -19.69 53.19
CA LYS A 878 -3.01 -19.47 54.46
C LYS A 878 -1.61 -18.91 54.20
N THR A 879 -0.91 -19.41 53.18
CA THR A 879 0.44 -18.92 52.80
C THR A 879 0.38 -17.47 52.34
N LEU A 880 -0.57 -17.11 51.46
CA LEU A 880 -0.76 -15.73 51.01
C LEU A 880 -1.10 -14.75 52.15
N GLY A 881 -1.74 -15.23 53.21
CA GLY A 881 -2.00 -14.44 54.41
C GLY A 881 -0.77 -14.15 55.27
N ARG A 882 0.33 -14.89 55.07
CA ARG A 882 1.60 -14.70 55.78
C ARG A 882 2.58 -13.81 55.00
N GLU A 883 2.49 -13.78 53.67
CA GLU A 883 3.42 -13.09 52.76
C GLU A 883 2.93 -11.70 52.28
N GLU A 884 2.09 -11.00 53.07
CA GLU A 884 1.51 -9.68 52.73
C GLU A 884 0.72 -9.64 51.39
N GLY A 885 0.40 -10.79 50.79
CA GLY A 885 -0.39 -10.97 49.56
C GLY A 885 -1.90 -10.76 49.72
N VAL A 886 -2.30 -9.81 50.57
CA VAL A 886 -3.65 -9.67 51.12
C VAL A 886 -4.72 -9.40 50.05
N ARG A 887 -4.38 -8.65 48.99
CA ARG A 887 -5.28 -8.39 47.86
C ARG A 887 -5.57 -9.67 47.04
N ARG A 888 -4.54 -10.48 46.77
CA ARG A 888 -4.66 -11.76 46.05
C ARG A 888 -5.46 -12.77 46.85
N GLN A 889 -5.17 -12.87 48.15
CA GLN A 889 -5.91 -13.69 49.11
C GLN A 889 -7.41 -13.35 49.09
N GLY A 890 -7.77 -12.06 49.11
CA GLY A 890 -9.15 -11.62 49.08
C GLY A 890 -9.88 -11.99 47.77
N SER A 891 -9.21 -11.84 46.63
CA SER A 891 -9.76 -12.20 45.31
C SER A 891 -10.00 -13.72 45.17
N LEU A 892 -9.04 -14.55 45.57
CA LEU A 892 -9.16 -16.01 45.50
C LEU A 892 -10.19 -16.54 46.49
N ALA A 893 -10.25 -16.01 47.71
CA ALA A 893 -11.27 -16.37 48.68
C ALA A 893 -12.68 -16.05 48.17
N PHE A 894 -12.87 -14.90 47.49
CA PHE A 894 -14.13 -14.53 46.88
C PHE A 894 -14.50 -15.43 45.68
N SER A 895 -13.51 -15.83 44.87
CA SER A 895 -13.71 -16.77 43.75
C SER A 895 -14.14 -18.16 44.24
N LEU A 896 -13.47 -18.68 45.28
CA LEU A 896 -13.87 -19.94 45.91
C LEU A 896 -15.26 -19.82 46.55
N PHE A 897 -15.55 -18.73 47.26
CA PHE A 897 -16.89 -18.46 47.81
C PHE A 897 -17.97 -18.48 46.72
N SER A 898 -17.72 -17.80 45.60
CA SER A 898 -18.66 -17.76 44.47
C SER A 898 -18.91 -19.15 43.88
N THR A 899 -17.86 -19.96 43.79
CA THR A 899 -17.94 -21.34 43.31
C THR A 899 -18.72 -22.24 44.28
N LEU A 900 -18.48 -22.12 45.59
CA LEU A 900 -19.22 -22.84 46.62
C LEU A 900 -20.70 -22.44 46.65
N LEU A 901 -20.99 -21.14 46.51
CA LEU A 901 -22.35 -20.61 46.44
C LEU A 901 -23.11 -21.15 45.23
N ALA A 902 -22.45 -21.25 44.08
CA ALA A 902 -23.05 -21.76 42.86
C ALA A 902 -23.26 -23.28 42.93
N HIS A 903 -22.23 -24.05 43.31
CA HIS A 903 -22.20 -25.50 43.07
C HIS A 903 -22.26 -26.38 44.33
N GLY A 904 -22.00 -25.82 45.51
CA GLY A 904 -22.04 -26.56 46.78
C GLY A 904 -23.45 -26.61 47.39
N ASP A 905 -23.78 -27.71 48.06
CA ASP A 905 -24.97 -27.81 48.89
C ASP A 905 -24.73 -27.16 50.26
N LEU A 906 -25.20 -25.92 50.40
CA LEU A 906 -25.03 -25.11 51.61
C LEU A 906 -26.04 -25.47 52.73
N ARG A 907 -26.85 -26.52 52.55
CA ARG A 907 -27.60 -27.15 53.66
C ARG A 907 -26.68 -27.82 54.66
N ASN A 908 -25.48 -28.24 54.23
CA ASN A 908 -24.47 -28.79 55.12
C ASN A 908 -23.81 -27.68 55.96
N ASN A 909 -23.94 -27.78 57.29
CA ASN A 909 -23.39 -26.84 58.25
C ASN A 909 -21.88 -26.56 58.07
N LYS A 910 -21.08 -27.56 57.67
CA LYS A 910 -19.63 -27.39 57.49
C LYS A 910 -19.27 -26.58 56.23
N LEU A 911 -19.97 -26.81 55.11
CA LEU A 911 -19.79 -26.04 53.88
C LEU A 911 -20.33 -24.61 54.02
N ASN A 912 -21.46 -24.45 54.72
CA ASN A 912 -22.03 -23.15 55.04
C ASN A 912 -21.07 -22.30 55.89
N GLN A 913 -20.50 -22.90 56.95
CA GLN A 913 -19.46 -22.24 57.77
C GLN A 913 -18.22 -21.88 56.95
N LEU A 914 -17.76 -22.75 56.04
CA LEU A 914 -16.65 -22.44 55.14
C LEU A 914 -16.97 -21.25 54.23
N ALA A 915 -18.16 -21.21 53.62
CA ALA A 915 -18.58 -20.11 52.76
C ALA A 915 -18.61 -18.77 53.52
N VAL A 916 -19.17 -18.73 54.72
CA VAL A 916 -19.17 -17.53 55.58
C VAL A 916 -17.73 -17.10 55.94
N ASN A 917 -16.86 -18.06 56.26
CA ASN A 917 -15.45 -17.77 56.58
C ASN A 917 -14.69 -17.20 55.38
N LEU A 918 -14.94 -17.72 54.16
CA LEU A 918 -14.32 -17.21 52.92
C LEU A 918 -14.84 -15.82 52.56
N TRP A 919 -16.15 -15.56 52.75
CA TRP A 919 -16.72 -14.22 52.59
C TRP A 919 -16.04 -13.22 53.52
N ASN A 920 -15.95 -13.55 54.82
CA ASN A 920 -15.31 -12.69 55.81
C ASN A 920 -13.82 -12.49 55.50
N LEU A 921 -13.11 -13.54 55.07
CA LEU A 921 -11.71 -13.45 54.68
C LEU A 921 -11.51 -12.53 53.47
N SER A 922 -12.42 -12.56 52.49
CA SER A 922 -12.35 -11.69 51.31
C SER A 922 -12.57 -10.21 51.63
N HIS A 923 -13.36 -9.89 52.67
CA HIS A 923 -13.70 -8.52 53.04
C HIS A 923 -12.85 -7.93 54.18
N LYS A 924 -12.12 -8.77 54.95
CA LYS A 924 -11.35 -8.39 56.15
C LYS A 924 -10.39 -7.19 55.96
N ASN A 925 -9.90 -6.98 54.73
CA ASN A 925 -8.89 -5.96 54.42
C ASN A 925 -9.36 -4.93 53.37
N GLY A 926 -10.66 -4.88 53.03
CA GLY A 926 -11.24 -3.83 52.18
C GLY A 926 -10.75 -3.77 50.72
N HIS A 927 -10.14 -4.85 50.21
CA HIS A 927 -9.58 -4.93 48.85
C HIS A 927 -10.49 -5.67 47.83
N CYS A 928 -11.65 -6.16 48.25
CA CYS A 928 -12.65 -6.76 47.36
C CYS A 928 -13.49 -5.66 46.69
N ASP A 929 -13.85 -5.83 45.41
CA ASP A 929 -14.67 -4.85 44.69
C ASP A 929 -16.09 -4.82 45.28
N THR A 930 -16.40 -3.70 45.94
CA THR A 930 -17.66 -3.46 46.65
C THR A 930 -18.86 -3.59 45.73
N ARG A 931 -18.72 -3.25 44.43
CA ARG A 931 -19.81 -3.35 43.45
C ARG A 931 -20.18 -4.80 43.17
N THR A 932 -19.19 -5.68 43.01
CA THR A 932 -19.43 -7.12 42.82
C THR A 932 -19.99 -7.77 44.09
N SER A 933 -19.53 -7.37 45.28
CA SER A 933 -20.04 -7.91 46.55
C SER A 933 -21.51 -7.54 46.79
N VAL A 934 -21.90 -6.29 46.51
CA VAL A 934 -23.31 -5.84 46.63
C VAL A 934 -24.21 -6.60 45.66
N ARG A 935 -23.81 -6.73 44.39
CA ARG A 935 -24.55 -7.51 43.39
C ARG A 935 -24.67 -8.99 43.78
N THR A 936 -23.61 -9.56 44.34
CA THR A 936 -23.63 -10.96 44.80
C THR A 936 -24.59 -11.13 45.97
N LEU A 937 -24.64 -10.18 46.92
CA LEU A 937 -25.61 -10.19 48.01
C LEU A 937 -27.06 -10.01 47.52
N GLU A 938 -27.31 -9.12 46.56
CA GLU A 938 -28.62 -8.99 45.90
C GLU A 938 -29.02 -10.29 45.21
N HIS A 939 -28.09 -10.95 44.53
CA HIS A 939 -28.32 -12.24 43.91
C HIS A 939 -28.66 -13.33 44.93
N ILE A 940 -27.94 -13.39 46.06
CA ILE A 940 -28.24 -14.32 47.16
C ILE A 940 -29.62 -14.02 47.75
N LYS A 941 -29.99 -12.73 47.91
CA LYS A 941 -31.34 -12.32 48.39
C LYS A 941 -32.43 -12.82 47.43
N GLN A 942 -32.23 -12.70 46.13
CA GLN A 942 -33.18 -13.20 45.12
C GLN A 942 -33.24 -14.74 45.11
N GLN A 943 -32.11 -15.43 45.27
CA GLN A 943 -32.09 -16.89 45.37
C GLN A 943 -32.77 -17.40 46.66
N ALA A 944 -32.61 -16.71 47.78
CA ALA A 944 -33.21 -17.05 49.06
C ALA A 944 -34.76 -16.95 49.07
N GLN A 945 -35.35 -16.21 48.11
CA GLN A 945 -36.81 -16.17 47.93
C GLN A 945 -37.38 -17.47 47.36
N GLN A 946 -36.54 -18.39 46.87
CA GLN A 946 -36.97 -19.68 46.37
C GLN A 946 -37.16 -20.69 47.52
N PRO A 947 -38.27 -21.44 47.57
CA PRO A 947 -38.57 -22.34 48.68
C PRO A 947 -37.55 -23.47 48.86
N GLU A 948 -36.85 -23.90 47.80
CA GLU A 948 -35.79 -24.93 47.88
C GLU A 948 -34.46 -24.41 48.47
N LEU A 949 -34.30 -23.08 48.60
CA LEU A 949 -33.05 -22.39 48.97
C LEU A 949 -33.20 -21.50 50.22
N SER A 950 -34.21 -21.75 51.06
CA SER A 950 -34.47 -20.96 52.28
C SER A 950 -33.27 -20.88 53.23
N HIS A 951 -32.44 -21.92 53.32
CA HIS A 951 -31.20 -21.93 54.11
C HIS A 951 -30.19 -20.80 53.76
N LEU A 952 -30.32 -20.18 52.58
CA LEU A 952 -29.52 -19.01 52.20
C LEU A 952 -29.92 -17.74 52.95
N SER A 953 -31.16 -17.62 53.46
CA SER A 953 -31.59 -16.47 54.27
C SER A 953 -30.83 -16.40 55.59
N ASP A 954 -30.59 -17.57 56.21
CA ASP A 954 -29.84 -17.68 57.47
C ASP A 954 -28.36 -17.39 57.27
N MET A 955 -27.82 -17.77 56.11
CA MET A 955 -26.45 -17.41 55.71
C MET A 955 -26.32 -15.91 55.48
N LEU A 956 -27.33 -15.27 54.87
CA LEU A 956 -27.35 -13.83 54.55
C LEU A 956 -27.18 -12.94 55.78
N LEU A 957 -27.74 -13.34 56.92
CA LEU A 957 -27.59 -12.64 58.20
C LEU A 957 -26.13 -12.63 58.71
N ARG A 958 -25.31 -13.58 58.26
CA ARG A 958 -23.90 -13.73 58.66
C ARG A 958 -22.91 -13.11 57.66
N LEU A 959 -23.38 -12.64 56.51
CA LEU A 959 -22.57 -12.00 55.47
C LEU A 959 -22.63 -10.47 55.62
N SER A 960 -21.82 -9.91 56.51
CA SER A 960 -21.72 -8.45 56.67
C SER A 960 -20.80 -7.85 55.59
N LEU A 961 -21.19 -6.69 55.05
CA LEU A 961 -20.30 -5.81 54.30
C LEU A 961 -19.65 -4.87 55.31
N GLN A 962 -18.32 -4.89 55.42
CA GLN A 962 -17.62 -3.82 56.13
C GLN A 962 -17.73 -2.55 55.28
N SER A 963 -18.56 -1.60 55.71
CA SER A 963 -18.52 -0.23 55.19
C SER A 963 -17.14 0.33 55.49
N ARG A 964 -16.43 0.88 54.49
CA ARG A 964 -15.24 1.69 54.72
C ARG A 964 -15.59 2.77 55.75
N ALA A 965 -14.92 2.74 56.91
CA ALA A 965 -14.68 3.93 57.71
C ALA A 965 -13.48 4.66 57.12
#